data_AF-A0A7S1N824-F1
#
_entry.id   AF-A0A7S1N824-F1
#
_cell.length_a   1.000
_cell.length_b   1.000
_cell.length_c   1.000
_cell.angle_alpha   90.00
_cell.angle_beta   90.00
_cell.angle_gamma   90.00
#
_symmetry.space_group_name_H-M   'P 1'
#
loop_
_entity.id
_entity.type
_entity.pdbx_description
1 polymer ?
#
loop_
_entity_poly.entity_id
_entity_poly.type
_entity_poly.pdbx_seq_one_letter_code
_entity_poly.pdbx_strand_id
1 'polypeptide(L)'
;FFRRKMAVFSDTVKPNAQPPGSAPSFMERIFMKISWLPAHHPWKVILVTLVLVFGCCAGMAKLESENRPEKLWVPKGANALEQKDYVDITWPSYAQFDLWVAKCRKPGCNILEPQYIQRLYTKHKEIMDIVIDGSAGSAVAMSKDWKGWMDDEAWESNFGGNWSFDGNPQTNIKAKCFKAGPFCLQQSILDVFRRDEAVINSLTSDGIQHALRFWGTQKQQCPVSIARPDSPCVNASVWVPGAKPDDCQEYKTTLQRNNCRAASEAYCAKVCPTTCIYPPNAPLDFRCIPRVIGTCEDSGCITIQGFRNLQSNTTNSTVSASAPDSAFAFQPTLLKSMVSAGSAGPAMDAGGLYSGEAFFGFYGIAAQTAVSKGREGDPIAEAWDLEALCVLGVLGGTKTSADCPEDDLLKFLPYFTRSLRDEFGSAIGGDISKVGIAYICILVYMVIMLSRFDSIHSMMGMSFVTVLIVGFSYIGCLGLGAFMGLMNNQLNNNIPFLLLGLGVDDAFVISSEFMRAVRENPNSAVEDNIITCVRYAGVSILITSFTDALAFLVGTSTQLPALSWFCAFTGIGVILCFLLQIFFFIPALCINAKRANANRYDVACCLKSKVPRGPMDELGCCICCKCKSGYIARGLKKTGEVITSPIGAAVTLVLFAALWTVGIVGCFNVYKDFKLEWFFPDDSYVNRFYEDNAKYFVSPTRVNVYARDIDYFKGQASMHNLYQYMNTTEYLDSSQQPSVWYHQFLLDSATSTNQTIVADLTALPQPTFKTERIYYGALHEWYAGGGGTRYRSEMIWKDDGCNN
;
A
#
# COMPACT_ATOMS: atom_id res chain seq x y z
N PHE A 1 -53.69 0.12 -39.31
CA PHE A 1 -52.24 0.22 -39.61
C PHE A 1 -51.40 -0.83 -38.86
N PHE A 2 -51.60 -1.03 -37.54
CA PHE A 2 -50.87 -2.03 -36.73
C PHE A 2 -51.10 -3.52 -37.10
N ARG A 3 -52.31 -3.94 -37.49
CA ARG A 3 -52.59 -5.35 -37.88
C ARG A 3 -51.88 -5.81 -39.16
N ARG A 4 -51.58 -4.89 -40.11
CA ARG A 4 -50.92 -5.22 -41.39
C ARG A 4 -49.40 -5.34 -41.24
N LYS A 5 -48.79 -4.66 -40.24
CA LYS A 5 -47.38 -4.84 -39.89
C LYS A 5 -47.11 -6.05 -38.99
N MET A 6 -48.07 -6.49 -38.18
CA MET A 6 -47.94 -7.75 -37.43
C MET A 6 -47.94 -8.98 -38.34
N ALA A 7 -48.64 -8.98 -39.47
CA ALA A 7 -48.55 -10.06 -40.46
C ALA A 7 -47.14 -10.14 -41.09
N VAL A 8 -46.51 -8.97 -41.36
CA VAL A 8 -45.12 -8.91 -41.86
C VAL A 8 -44.10 -9.28 -40.78
N PHE A 9 -44.38 -8.99 -39.50
CA PHE A 9 -43.51 -9.39 -38.38
C PHE A 9 -43.68 -10.86 -37.96
N SER A 10 -44.87 -11.44 -38.16
CA SER A 10 -45.15 -12.86 -37.89
C SER A 10 -44.47 -13.81 -38.88
N ASP A 11 -44.11 -13.33 -40.07
CA ASP A 11 -43.33 -14.09 -41.06
C ASP A 11 -41.81 -13.98 -40.84
N THR A 12 -41.33 -13.03 -40.05
CA THR A 12 -39.90 -12.84 -39.73
C THR A 12 -39.42 -13.52 -38.43
N VAL A 13 -40.31 -14.16 -37.67
CA VAL A 13 -39.95 -14.91 -36.46
C VAL A 13 -40.48 -16.34 -36.56
N LYS A 14 -40.05 -17.04 -37.62
CA LYS A 14 -39.83 -18.48 -37.51
C LYS A 14 -38.41 -18.65 -36.95
N PRO A 15 -38.14 -19.62 -36.06
CA PRO A 15 -36.76 -19.97 -35.73
C PRO A 15 -36.02 -20.20 -37.04
N ASN A 16 -34.78 -19.72 -37.14
CA ASN A 16 -33.89 -19.85 -38.29
C ASN A 16 -33.54 -21.33 -38.62
N ALA A 17 -34.52 -22.20 -38.79
CA ALA A 17 -34.44 -23.28 -39.74
C ALA A 17 -34.70 -22.64 -41.10
N GLN A 18 -33.63 -22.10 -41.69
CA GLN A 18 -33.59 -21.84 -43.12
C GLN A 18 -34.19 -23.06 -43.85
N PRO A 19 -35.14 -22.91 -44.80
CA PRO A 19 -35.63 -24.05 -45.56
C PRO A 19 -34.44 -24.76 -46.20
N PRO A 20 -34.38 -26.11 -46.20
CA PRO A 20 -33.25 -26.84 -46.74
C PRO A 20 -33.03 -26.41 -48.21
N GLY A 21 -31.97 -25.63 -48.46
CA GLY A 21 -31.65 -25.07 -49.77
C GLY A 21 -31.45 -23.54 -49.87
N SER A 22 -31.63 -22.75 -48.81
CA SER A 22 -31.27 -21.31 -48.88
C SER A 22 -29.76 -21.07 -48.83
N ALA A 23 -29.27 -20.16 -49.68
CA ALA A 23 -27.85 -19.87 -49.79
C ALA A 23 -27.27 -19.34 -48.46
N PRO A 24 -26.04 -19.76 -48.08
CA PRO A 24 -25.38 -19.29 -46.87
C PRO A 24 -25.18 -17.77 -46.89
N SER A 25 -25.35 -17.15 -45.72
CA SER A 25 -25.04 -15.73 -45.53
C SER A 25 -23.55 -15.44 -45.85
N PHE A 26 -23.20 -14.17 -45.99
CA PHE A 26 -21.81 -13.79 -46.26
C PHE A 26 -20.85 -14.28 -45.16
N MET A 27 -21.23 -14.08 -43.89
CA MET A 27 -20.43 -14.52 -42.74
C MET A 27 -20.35 -16.05 -42.64
N GLU A 28 -21.45 -16.76 -42.88
CA GLU A 28 -21.46 -18.23 -42.95
C GLU A 28 -20.48 -18.75 -44.00
N ARG A 29 -20.43 -18.14 -45.20
CA ARG A 29 -19.48 -18.53 -46.25
C ARG A 29 -18.03 -18.31 -45.84
N ILE A 30 -17.73 -17.25 -45.09
CA ILE A 30 -16.40 -17.00 -44.56
C ILE A 30 -16.02 -18.09 -43.56
N PHE A 31 -16.89 -18.38 -42.59
CA PHE A 31 -16.62 -19.41 -41.58
C PHE A 31 -16.52 -20.82 -42.16
N MET A 32 -17.28 -21.13 -43.20
CA MET A 32 -17.11 -22.38 -43.95
C MET A 32 -15.73 -22.47 -44.64
N LYS A 33 -15.24 -21.37 -45.21
CA LYS A 33 -13.89 -21.33 -45.82
C LYS A 33 -12.78 -21.42 -44.77
N ILE A 34 -12.91 -20.68 -43.66
CA ILE A 34 -11.92 -20.67 -42.58
C ILE A 34 -11.82 -22.05 -41.92
N SER A 35 -12.95 -22.74 -41.72
CA SER A 35 -13.00 -24.06 -41.07
C SER A 35 -12.57 -25.23 -41.95
N TRP A 36 -12.46 -25.04 -43.28
CA TRP A 36 -12.02 -26.08 -44.20
C TRP A 36 -10.62 -26.63 -43.83
N LEU A 37 -9.67 -25.74 -43.53
CA LEU A 37 -8.29 -26.13 -43.19
C LEU A 37 -8.20 -26.86 -41.83
N PRO A 38 -8.80 -26.36 -40.73
CA PRO A 38 -8.91 -27.10 -39.46
C PRO A 38 -9.61 -28.46 -39.59
N ALA A 39 -10.60 -28.60 -40.48
CA ALA A 39 -11.32 -29.86 -40.67
C ALA A 39 -10.46 -30.93 -41.37
N HIS A 40 -9.80 -30.58 -42.48
CA HIS A 40 -9.02 -31.53 -43.28
C HIS A 40 -7.59 -31.77 -42.78
N HIS A 41 -6.96 -30.78 -42.13
CA HIS A 41 -5.57 -30.87 -41.66
C HIS A 41 -5.41 -30.49 -40.17
N PRO A 42 -6.14 -31.14 -39.24
CA PRO A 42 -6.24 -30.69 -37.86
C PRO A 42 -4.89 -30.65 -37.13
N TRP A 43 -4.04 -31.67 -37.28
CA TRP A 43 -2.72 -31.71 -36.64
C TRP A 43 -1.76 -30.60 -37.10
N LYS A 44 -1.79 -30.26 -38.41
CA LYS A 44 -0.94 -29.19 -38.95
C LYS A 44 -1.38 -27.83 -38.42
N VAL A 45 -2.69 -27.58 -38.37
CA VAL A 45 -3.25 -26.33 -37.84
C VAL A 45 -2.95 -26.20 -36.35
N ILE A 46 -3.11 -27.26 -35.56
CA ILE A 46 -2.74 -27.27 -34.13
C ILE A 46 -1.26 -26.91 -33.95
N LEU A 47 -0.36 -27.53 -34.72
CA LEU A 47 1.08 -27.27 -34.61
C LEU A 47 1.43 -25.81 -34.97
N VAL A 48 0.88 -25.29 -36.07
CA VAL A 48 1.08 -23.88 -36.46
C VAL A 48 0.54 -22.93 -35.40
N THR A 49 -0.64 -23.23 -34.85
CA THR A 49 -1.27 -22.42 -33.80
C THR A 49 -0.43 -22.41 -32.53
N LEU A 50 0.11 -23.56 -32.11
CA LEU A 50 1.02 -23.63 -30.97
C LEU A 50 2.29 -22.79 -31.20
N VAL A 51 2.90 -22.85 -32.38
CA VAL A 51 4.07 -22.02 -32.73
C VAL A 51 3.73 -20.52 -32.62
N LEU A 52 2.57 -20.09 -33.12
CA LEU A 52 2.13 -18.69 -33.01
C LEU A 52 1.87 -18.28 -31.56
N VAL A 53 1.23 -19.13 -30.76
CA VAL A 53 1.00 -18.89 -29.32
C VAL A 53 2.32 -18.75 -28.59
N PHE A 54 3.26 -19.69 -28.76
CA PHE A 54 4.56 -19.59 -28.12
C PHE A 54 5.34 -18.35 -28.57
N GLY A 55 5.19 -17.93 -29.82
CA GLY A 55 5.70 -16.65 -30.30
C GLY A 55 5.10 -15.44 -29.58
N CYS A 56 3.78 -15.44 -29.35
CA CYS A 56 3.10 -14.40 -28.56
C CYS A 56 3.57 -14.39 -27.10
N CYS A 57 3.81 -15.57 -26.53
CA CYS A 57 4.30 -15.73 -25.15
C CYS A 57 5.75 -15.25 -24.95
N ALA A 58 6.56 -15.15 -26.02
CA ALA A 58 7.97 -14.74 -25.92
C ALA A 58 8.14 -13.34 -25.30
N GLY A 59 7.13 -12.48 -25.44
CA GLY A 59 7.12 -11.13 -24.84
C GLY A 59 7.09 -11.12 -23.31
N MET A 60 6.79 -12.24 -22.64
CA MET A 60 6.84 -12.32 -21.17
C MET A 60 8.22 -11.99 -20.59
N ALA A 61 9.31 -12.17 -21.35
CA ALA A 61 10.64 -11.78 -20.91
C ALA A 61 10.78 -10.27 -20.67
N LYS A 62 9.90 -9.46 -21.27
CA LYS A 62 9.83 -7.99 -21.11
C LYS A 62 8.69 -7.54 -20.19
N LEU A 63 8.05 -8.46 -19.47
CA LEU A 63 6.96 -8.11 -18.57
C LEU A 63 7.50 -7.32 -17.37
N GLU A 64 7.10 -6.06 -17.27
CA GLU A 64 7.36 -5.20 -16.12
C GLU A 64 6.10 -5.13 -15.25
N SER A 65 6.26 -5.07 -13.93
CA SER A 65 5.14 -4.97 -13.00
C SER A 65 5.15 -3.64 -12.29
N GLU A 66 4.02 -2.93 -12.28
CA GLU A 66 3.83 -1.68 -11.55
C GLU A 66 2.92 -1.95 -10.36
N ASN A 67 3.41 -1.64 -9.17
CA ASN A 67 2.70 -1.90 -7.91
C ASN A 67 2.48 -0.63 -7.09
N ARG A 68 2.96 0.55 -7.54
CA ARG A 68 2.79 1.80 -6.81
C ARG A 68 1.34 2.28 -6.87
N PRO A 69 0.65 2.44 -5.72
CA PRO A 69 -0.75 2.85 -5.71
C PRO A 69 -0.98 4.19 -6.39
N GLU A 70 -0.10 5.16 -6.21
CA GLU A 70 -0.20 6.50 -6.79
C GLU A 70 -0.10 6.50 -8.31
N LYS A 71 0.66 5.59 -8.92
CA LYS A 71 0.73 5.46 -10.38
C LYS A 71 -0.45 4.66 -10.95
N LEU A 72 -1.00 3.74 -10.17
CA LEU A 72 -2.07 2.84 -10.57
C LEU A 72 -3.46 3.47 -10.45
N TRP A 73 -3.67 4.25 -9.39
CA TRP A 73 -4.99 4.72 -8.94
C TRP A 73 -5.18 6.23 -9.02
N VAL A 74 -4.17 6.99 -9.48
CA VAL A 74 -4.32 8.41 -9.78
C VAL A 74 -4.39 8.62 -11.30
N PRO A 75 -5.34 9.43 -11.82
CA PRO A 75 -5.42 9.75 -13.23
C PRO A 75 -4.11 10.31 -13.79
N LYS A 76 -3.70 9.86 -15.00
CA LYS A 76 -2.54 10.44 -15.68
C LYS A 76 -2.76 11.93 -15.95
N GLY A 77 -1.76 12.76 -15.63
CA GLY A 77 -1.86 14.21 -15.80
C GLY A 77 -2.70 14.91 -14.73
N ALA A 78 -3.06 14.24 -13.64
CA ALA A 78 -3.69 14.90 -12.49
C ALA A 78 -2.73 15.91 -11.84
N ASN A 79 -3.25 17.08 -11.45
CA ASN A 79 -2.48 18.10 -10.72
C ASN A 79 -1.81 17.54 -9.46
N ALA A 80 -2.43 16.56 -8.80
CA ALA A 80 -1.86 15.91 -7.61
C ALA A 80 -0.54 15.18 -7.90
N LEU A 81 -0.40 14.57 -9.09
CA LEU A 81 0.85 13.93 -9.50
C LEU A 81 1.92 14.98 -9.81
N GLU A 82 1.57 16.06 -10.53
CA GLU A 82 2.52 17.15 -10.80
C GLU A 82 3.00 17.83 -9.52
N GLN A 83 2.08 18.07 -8.57
CA GLN A 83 2.41 18.64 -7.26
C GLN A 83 3.31 17.70 -6.46
N LYS A 84 3.03 16.39 -6.47
CA LYS A 84 3.88 15.39 -5.85
C LYS A 84 5.27 15.38 -6.48
N ASP A 85 5.37 15.29 -7.80
CA ASP A 85 6.65 15.28 -8.52
C ASP A 85 7.47 16.56 -8.21
N TYR A 86 6.82 17.73 -8.18
CA TYR A 86 7.47 18.98 -7.78
C TYR A 86 8.02 18.92 -6.35
N VAL A 87 7.22 18.41 -5.40
CA VAL A 87 7.64 18.28 -4.00
C VAL A 87 8.77 17.25 -3.85
N ASP A 88 8.68 16.10 -4.50
CA ASP A 88 9.69 15.04 -4.44
C ASP A 88 11.04 15.51 -5.03
N ILE A 89 11.01 16.35 -6.07
CA ILE A 89 12.22 16.93 -6.67
C ILE A 89 12.79 18.06 -5.81
N THR A 90 11.93 18.92 -5.26
CA THR A 90 12.34 20.17 -4.61
C THR A 90 12.65 19.96 -3.13
N TRP A 91 11.84 19.18 -2.42
CA TRP A 91 12.01 18.74 -1.03
C TRP A 91 12.07 17.20 -0.97
N PRO A 92 13.16 16.58 -1.44
CA PRO A 92 13.29 15.13 -1.40
C PRO A 92 13.16 14.65 0.06
N SER A 93 12.04 14.01 0.37
CA SER A 93 11.80 13.44 1.68
C SER A 93 12.39 12.05 1.72
N TYR A 94 13.54 11.93 2.37
CA TYR A 94 14.10 10.64 2.75
C TYR A 94 13.50 10.16 4.08
N ALA A 95 12.40 10.72 4.57
CA ALA A 95 11.79 10.32 5.84
C ALA A 95 10.60 9.38 5.58
N GLN A 96 10.76 8.14 5.99
CA GLN A 96 9.70 7.16 6.17
C GLN A 96 9.22 7.21 7.64
N PHE A 97 7.92 7.10 7.88
CA PHE A 97 7.34 7.10 9.22
C PHE A 97 6.64 5.78 9.52
N ASP A 98 7.19 5.04 10.47
CA ASP A 98 6.63 3.78 10.93
C ASP A 98 5.90 4.02 12.25
N LEU A 99 4.57 4.00 12.17
CA LEU A 99 3.65 4.39 13.23
C LEU A 99 3.27 3.18 14.08
N TRP A 100 2.93 3.40 15.34
CA TRP A 100 2.35 2.36 16.18
C TRP A 100 1.39 2.95 17.21
N VAL A 101 0.35 2.17 17.52
CA VAL A 101 -0.54 2.39 18.66
C VAL A 101 -0.37 1.23 19.63
N ALA A 102 -0.23 1.53 20.92
CA ALA A 102 -0.22 0.52 21.98
C ALA A 102 -1.41 0.76 22.91
N LYS A 103 -2.17 -0.28 23.22
CA LYS A 103 -3.25 -0.22 24.21
C LYS A 103 -3.13 -1.35 25.22
N CYS A 104 -3.76 -1.21 26.36
CA CYS A 104 -3.81 -2.34 27.29
C CYS A 104 -4.60 -3.51 26.71
N ARG A 105 -4.16 -4.72 27.03
CA ARG A 105 -4.90 -5.94 26.73
C ARG A 105 -6.14 -6.10 27.61
N LYS A 106 -6.10 -5.59 28.85
CA LYS A 106 -7.23 -5.61 29.80
C LYS A 106 -8.08 -4.35 29.64
N PRO A 107 -9.43 -4.47 29.56
CA PRO A 107 -10.31 -3.31 29.50
C PRO A 107 -10.26 -2.51 30.83
N GLY A 108 -10.30 -1.18 30.75
CA GLY A 108 -10.35 -0.29 31.92
C GLY A 108 -9.02 -0.13 32.68
N CYS A 109 -7.89 -0.51 32.08
CA CYS A 109 -6.58 -0.20 32.64
C CYS A 109 -6.30 1.30 32.65
N ASN A 110 -5.31 1.74 33.45
CA ASN A 110 -4.63 3.00 33.20
C ASN A 110 -3.24 2.70 32.61
N ILE A 111 -3.05 3.02 31.33
CA ILE A 111 -1.79 2.75 30.62
C ILE A 111 -0.62 3.61 31.15
N LEU A 112 -0.92 4.63 31.98
CA LEU A 112 0.07 5.46 32.67
C LEU A 112 0.66 4.83 33.93
N GLU A 113 0.28 3.59 34.28
CA GLU A 113 0.92 2.89 35.40
C GLU A 113 2.38 2.51 35.05
N PRO A 114 3.30 2.49 36.04
CA PRO A 114 4.73 2.22 35.79
C PRO A 114 5.00 0.95 34.98
N GLN A 115 4.24 -0.12 35.24
CA GLN A 115 4.41 -1.41 34.56
C GLN A 115 4.26 -1.33 33.03
N TYR A 116 3.35 -0.49 32.52
CA TYR A 116 3.13 -0.36 31.08
C TYR A 116 4.21 0.50 30.42
N ILE A 117 4.66 1.56 31.08
CA ILE A 117 5.76 2.42 30.60
C ILE A 117 7.08 1.64 30.58
N GLN A 118 7.35 0.88 31.64
CA GLN A 118 8.51 -0.01 31.72
C GLN A 118 8.46 -1.07 30.62
N ARG A 119 7.29 -1.70 30.40
CA ARG A 119 7.14 -2.69 29.32
C ARG A 119 7.34 -2.07 27.94
N LEU A 120 6.78 -0.88 27.72
CA LEU A 120 6.99 -0.12 26.47
C LEU A 120 8.48 0.18 26.25
N TYR A 121 9.21 0.54 27.30
CA TYR A 121 10.66 0.77 27.21
C TYR A 121 11.44 -0.51 26.89
N THR A 122 11.07 -1.65 27.47
CA THR A 122 11.68 -2.96 27.11
C THR A 122 11.50 -3.25 25.63
N LYS A 123 10.28 -3.07 25.10
CA LYS A 123 9.99 -3.25 23.66
C LYS A 123 10.73 -2.26 22.78
N HIS A 124 10.84 -1.01 23.23
CA HIS A 124 11.64 -0.01 22.54
C HIS A 124 13.13 -0.42 22.46
N LYS A 125 13.71 -0.95 23.54
CA LYS A 125 15.09 -1.44 23.57
C LYS A 125 15.30 -2.62 22.62
N GLU A 126 14.38 -3.58 22.62
CA GLU A 126 14.39 -4.70 21.65
C GLU A 126 14.39 -4.20 20.19
N ILE A 127 13.63 -3.15 19.87
CA ILE A 127 13.62 -2.53 18.54
C ILE A 127 14.94 -1.82 18.21
N MET A 128 15.53 -1.11 19.18
CA MET A 128 16.80 -0.40 19.00
C MET A 128 18.00 -1.34 18.84
N ASP A 129 17.93 -2.53 19.43
CA ASP A 129 18.95 -3.57 19.34
C ASP A 129 18.90 -4.36 18.00
N ILE A 130 17.92 -4.10 17.13
CA ILE A 130 17.83 -4.72 15.80
C ILE A 130 19.02 -4.29 14.94
N VAL A 131 19.76 -5.28 14.45
CA VAL A 131 20.84 -5.10 13.47
C VAL A 131 20.53 -5.91 12.23
N ILE A 132 20.47 -5.22 11.08
CA ILE A 132 20.29 -5.81 9.75
C ILE A 132 21.65 -5.86 9.06
N ASP A 133 22.06 -7.06 8.66
CA ASP A 133 23.19 -7.25 7.77
C ASP A 133 22.72 -7.02 6.32
N GLY A 134 23.33 -6.06 5.63
CA GLY A 134 23.06 -5.77 4.23
C GLY A 134 23.89 -6.58 3.24
N SER A 135 24.95 -7.25 3.71
CA SER A 135 25.84 -8.10 2.92
C SER A 135 25.44 -9.60 3.00
N ALA A 136 24.67 -10.01 4.01
CA ALA A 136 24.08 -11.35 4.17
C ALA A 136 22.73 -11.32 4.93
N GLY A 137 21.94 -12.42 4.94
CA GLY A 137 20.77 -12.52 5.82
C GLY A 137 19.43 -12.07 5.22
N SER A 138 18.53 -11.48 6.02
CA SER A 138 17.13 -11.17 5.65
C SER A 138 17.01 -10.10 4.55
N ALA A 139 17.86 -9.07 4.57
CA ALA A 139 17.95 -8.09 3.48
C ALA A 139 18.38 -8.76 2.15
N VAL A 140 19.32 -9.71 2.21
CA VAL A 140 19.78 -10.49 1.04
C VAL A 140 18.77 -11.59 0.64
N ALA A 141 17.99 -12.14 1.56
CA ALA A 141 16.90 -13.06 1.22
C ALA A 141 15.77 -12.33 0.48
N MET A 142 15.42 -11.13 0.94
CA MET A 142 14.54 -10.19 0.23
C MET A 142 15.18 -9.74 -1.10
N SER A 143 16.51 -9.71 -1.18
CA SER A 143 17.23 -9.45 -2.41
C SER A 143 17.10 -10.54 -3.49
N LYS A 144 16.54 -11.74 -3.27
CA LYS A 144 16.29 -12.64 -4.43
C LYS A 144 15.38 -11.99 -5.48
N ASP A 145 14.52 -11.06 -5.06
CA ASP A 145 13.70 -10.23 -5.96
C ASP A 145 14.49 -9.03 -6.55
N TRP A 146 15.50 -8.51 -5.85
CA TRP A 146 16.22 -7.26 -6.19
C TRP A 146 17.61 -7.49 -6.84
N LYS A 147 18.37 -8.50 -6.38
CA LYS A 147 19.76 -8.88 -6.70
C LYS A 147 19.93 -9.45 -8.12
N GLY A 148 18.85 -9.73 -8.83
CA GLY A 148 18.95 -10.10 -10.25
C GLY A 148 19.41 -8.96 -11.16
N TRP A 149 19.48 -7.72 -10.67
CA TRP A 149 19.45 -6.53 -11.54
C TRP A 149 20.35 -5.35 -11.09
N MET A 150 20.84 -5.35 -9.86
CA MET A 150 21.94 -4.47 -9.40
C MET A 150 23.21 -5.31 -9.40
N ASP A 151 24.30 -4.81 -9.97
CA ASP A 151 25.59 -5.46 -9.83
C ASP A 151 25.99 -5.54 -8.35
N ASP A 152 26.70 -6.61 -7.98
CA ASP A 152 27.09 -6.85 -6.59
C ASP A 152 27.90 -5.66 -6.02
N GLU A 153 28.59 -4.91 -6.88
CA GLU A 153 29.34 -3.70 -6.50
C GLU A 153 28.43 -2.51 -6.14
N ALA A 154 27.39 -2.21 -6.92
CA ALA A 154 26.43 -1.16 -6.54
C ALA A 154 25.60 -1.55 -5.32
N TRP A 155 25.31 -2.84 -5.14
CA TRP A 155 24.65 -3.32 -3.92
C TRP A 155 25.53 -3.08 -2.69
N GLU A 156 26.77 -3.57 -2.72
CA GLU A 156 27.67 -3.45 -1.57
C GLU A 156 27.98 -1.98 -1.25
N SER A 157 28.07 -1.13 -2.27
CA SER A 157 28.26 0.32 -2.10
C SER A 157 27.08 0.99 -1.40
N ASN A 158 25.84 0.66 -1.78
CA ASN A 158 24.65 1.35 -1.28
C ASN A 158 24.10 0.74 0.03
N PHE A 159 24.14 -0.58 0.16
CA PHE A 159 23.45 -1.33 1.21
C PHE A 159 24.36 -2.25 2.02
N GLY A 160 25.62 -2.45 1.63
CA GLY A 160 26.55 -3.34 2.34
C GLY A 160 26.84 -2.93 3.80
N GLY A 161 27.16 -3.91 4.63
CA GLY A 161 27.48 -3.77 6.04
C GLY A 161 26.28 -3.85 7.00
N ASN A 162 26.52 -3.60 8.28
CA ASN A 162 25.51 -3.70 9.33
C ASN A 162 24.79 -2.37 9.54
N TRP A 163 23.46 -2.45 9.68
CA TRP A 163 22.57 -1.31 9.88
C TRP A 163 21.76 -1.49 11.15
N SER A 164 21.61 -0.43 11.94
CA SER A 164 20.64 -0.35 13.04
C SER A 164 19.91 0.99 12.98
N PHE A 165 18.88 1.18 13.81
CA PHE A 165 18.13 2.44 13.82
C PHE A 165 19.05 3.63 14.13
N ASP A 166 19.69 3.66 15.30
CA ASP A 166 20.56 4.78 15.71
C ASP A 166 21.98 4.72 15.09
N GLY A 167 22.41 3.55 14.63
CA GLY A 167 23.78 3.27 14.23
C GLY A 167 24.75 3.24 15.43
N ASN A 168 25.97 2.76 15.19
CA ASN A 168 27.04 2.80 16.18
C ASN A 168 28.40 2.99 15.49
N PRO A 169 29.01 4.19 15.60
CA PRO A 169 30.32 4.47 14.99
C PRO A 169 31.46 3.60 15.51
N GLN A 170 31.38 3.10 16.76
CA GLN A 170 32.45 2.32 17.38
C GLN A 170 32.53 0.90 16.83
N THR A 171 31.38 0.34 16.46
CA THR A 171 31.25 -1.01 15.88
C THR A 171 31.03 -0.98 14.37
N ASN A 172 31.20 0.18 13.74
CA ASN A 172 30.99 0.41 12.30
C ASN A 172 29.57 0.02 11.81
N ILE A 173 28.56 0.18 12.66
CA ILE A 173 27.15 -0.03 12.32
C ILE A 173 26.59 1.29 11.79
N LYS A 174 26.02 1.27 10.58
CA LYS A 174 25.41 2.43 9.92
C LYS A 174 24.04 2.74 10.54
N ALA A 175 23.71 4.02 10.63
CA ALA A 175 22.42 4.48 11.15
C ALA A 175 21.37 4.49 10.04
N LYS A 176 20.19 3.96 10.33
CA LYS A 176 19.05 3.93 9.42
C LYS A 176 17.97 4.95 9.79
N CYS A 177 18.04 5.58 10.96
CA CYS A 177 17.09 6.61 11.36
C CYS A 177 17.19 7.86 10.46
N PHE A 178 16.05 8.51 10.25
CA PHE A 178 16.01 9.86 9.71
C PHE A 178 16.50 10.83 10.79
N LYS A 179 17.58 11.58 10.52
CA LYS A 179 18.18 12.48 11.50
C LYS A 179 17.58 13.88 11.41
N ALA A 180 17.05 14.37 12.51
CA ALA A 180 16.67 15.76 12.70
C ALA A 180 17.75 16.46 13.54
N GLY A 181 18.76 17.02 12.87
CA GLY A 181 19.97 17.50 13.54
C GLY A 181 20.82 16.34 14.06
N PRO A 182 21.32 16.36 15.31
CA PRO A 182 22.12 15.26 15.85
C PRO A 182 21.28 14.07 16.34
N PHE A 183 19.96 14.16 16.31
CA PHE A 183 19.05 13.16 16.90
C PHE A 183 18.30 12.36 15.83
N CYS A 184 18.07 11.08 16.10
CA CYS A 184 17.15 10.27 15.33
C CYS A 184 15.71 10.73 15.58
N LEU A 185 14.93 10.88 14.51
CA LEU A 185 13.56 11.33 14.58
C LEU A 185 12.67 10.18 15.07
N GLN A 186 12.10 10.33 16.26
CA GLN A 186 11.19 9.38 16.87
C GLN A 186 10.32 10.09 17.91
N GLN A 187 9.13 9.57 18.14
CA GLN A 187 8.19 10.12 19.12
C GLN A 187 7.55 9.00 19.92
N SER A 188 7.53 9.16 21.25
CA SER A 188 6.82 8.27 22.17
C SER A 188 6.61 8.96 23.52
N ILE A 189 5.69 8.45 24.34
CA ILE A 189 5.58 8.86 25.75
C ILE A 189 6.90 8.70 26.53
N LEU A 190 7.80 7.83 26.05
CA LEU A 190 9.15 7.67 26.61
C LEU A 190 10.01 8.94 26.51
N ASP A 191 9.69 9.88 25.61
CA ASP A 191 10.37 11.19 25.50
C ASP A 191 10.24 12.02 26.79
N VAL A 192 9.11 11.89 27.51
CA VAL A 192 8.86 12.54 28.80
C VAL A 192 9.92 12.13 29.83
N PHE A 193 10.41 10.90 29.72
CA PHE A 193 11.40 10.29 30.63
C PHE A 193 12.79 10.24 30.01
N ARG A 194 13.03 10.98 28.91
CA ARG A 194 14.30 10.99 28.16
C ARG A 194 14.78 9.62 27.68
N ARG A 195 13.86 8.63 27.58
CA ARG A 195 14.18 7.23 27.26
C ARG A 195 15.29 6.66 28.16
N ASP A 196 15.30 7.09 29.42
CA ASP A 196 16.36 6.77 30.37
C ASP A 196 16.06 5.48 31.13
N GLU A 197 16.91 4.46 30.99
CA GLU A 197 16.72 3.16 31.65
C GLU A 197 16.67 3.26 33.18
N ALA A 198 17.52 4.07 33.79
CA ALA A 198 17.60 4.20 35.25
C ALA A 198 16.37 4.91 35.81
N VAL A 199 15.90 5.96 35.13
CA VAL A 199 14.68 6.68 35.49
C VAL A 199 13.47 5.77 35.30
N ILE A 200 13.32 5.15 34.12
CA ILE A 200 12.14 4.35 33.78
C ILE A 200 11.98 3.14 34.72
N ASN A 201 13.08 2.47 35.06
CA ASN A 201 13.07 1.35 35.99
C ASN A 201 12.75 1.76 37.44
N SER A 202 12.95 3.03 37.81
CA SER A 202 12.66 3.58 39.14
C SER A 202 11.36 4.41 39.21
N LEU A 203 10.57 4.47 38.12
CA LEU A 203 9.33 5.24 38.08
C LEU A 203 8.29 4.77 39.10
N THR A 204 7.80 5.73 39.89
CA THR A 204 6.61 5.57 40.73
C THR A 204 5.40 6.26 40.06
N SER A 205 4.18 5.90 40.45
CA SER A 205 2.97 6.55 39.95
C SER A 205 3.00 8.07 40.16
N ASP A 206 3.51 8.53 41.31
CA ASP A 206 3.66 9.96 41.60
C ASP A 206 4.71 10.64 40.70
N GLY A 207 5.83 9.96 40.42
CA GLY A 207 6.87 10.46 39.52
C GLY A 207 6.37 10.61 38.08
N ILE A 208 5.53 9.68 37.61
CA ILE A 208 4.88 9.75 36.29
C ILE A 208 3.94 10.95 36.23
N GLN A 209 3.05 11.10 37.22
CA GLN A 209 2.12 12.22 37.28
C GLN A 209 2.86 13.56 37.34
N HIS A 210 3.94 13.65 38.12
CA HIS A 210 4.80 14.83 38.17
C HIS A 210 5.38 15.17 36.79
N ALA A 211 5.98 14.18 36.12
CA ALA A 211 6.60 14.37 34.81
C ALA A 211 5.59 14.82 33.76
N LEU A 212 4.41 14.19 33.71
CA LEU A 212 3.36 14.51 32.73
C LEU A 212 2.80 15.92 32.93
N ARG A 213 2.54 16.31 34.19
CA ARG A 213 2.07 17.67 34.52
C ARG A 213 3.10 18.71 34.13
N PHE A 214 4.36 18.44 34.44
CA PHE A 214 5.45 19.35 34.11
C PHE A 214 5.67 19.48 32.60
N TRP A 215 5.63 18.38 31.86
CA TRP A 215 5.81 18.36 30.40
C TRP A 215 4.84 19.29 29.68
N GLY A 216 3.58 19.34 30.12
CA GLY A 216 2.57 20.24 29.53
C GLY A 216 2.85 21.74 29.78
N THR A 217 3.62 22.08 30.82
CA THR A 217 3.98 23.47 31.18
C THR A 217 5.34 23.90 30.65
N GLN A 218 6.08 22.97 30.04
CA GLN A 218 7.46 23.17 29.66
C GLN A 218 7.59 24.09 28.44
N LYS A 219 8.47 25.10 28.54
CA LYS A 219 8.70 26.07 27.45
C LYS A 219 9.57 25.51 26.33
N GLN A 220 10.70 24.88 26.66
CA GLN A 220 11.62 24.21 25.72
C GLN A 220 12.14 22.90 26.31
N GLN A 221 12.57 21.99 25.44
CA GLN A 221 13.00 20.64 25.79
C GLN A 221 14.21 20.65 26.73
N CYS A 222 14.20 19.72 27.68
CA CYS A 222 15.15 19.67 28.76
C CYS A 222 16.22 18.60 28.56
N PRO A 223 17.49 18.85 28.96
CA PRO A 223 18.59 17.93 28.70
C PRO A 223 18.64 16.73 29.68
N VAL A 224 18.03 16.85 30.86
CA VAL A 224 17.95 15.81 31.90
C VAL A 224 16.49 15.41 32.15
N SER A 225 16.28 14.31 32.88
CA SER A 225 14.93 13.83 33.18
C SER A 225 14.14 14.81 34.03
N ILE A 226 12.85 14.94 33.74
CA ILE A 226 11.88 15.77 34.48
C ILE A 226 11.02 14.96 35.46
N ALA A 227 11.17 13.63 35.48
CA ALA A 227 10.47 12.79 36.44
C ALA A 227 11.00 12.94 37.87
N ARG A 228 12.19 13.52 38.02
CA ARG A 228 12.82 13.80 39.31
C ARG A 228 12.51 15.23 39.76
N PRO A 229 11.92 15.43 40.95
CA PRO A 229 11.61 16.76 41.47
C PRO A 229 12.86 17.63 41.72
N ASP A 230 14.03 17.01 41.96
CA ASP A 230 15.29 17.70 42.17
C ASP A 230 16.02 18.06 40.86
N SER A 231 15.40 17.79 39.71
CA SER A 231 15.97 18.10 38.40
C SER A 231 16.12 19.62 38.19
N PRO A 232 17.26 20.10 37.66
CA PRO A 232 17.48 21.51 37.34
C PRO A 232 16.53 22.04 36.28
N CYS A 233 15.87 21.14 35.53
CA CYS A 233 14.80 21.48 34.62
C CYS A 233 13.53 21.96 35.32
N VAL A 234 13.20 21.35 36.46
CA VAL A 234 12.08 21.77 37.30
C VAL A 234 12.40 23.10 37.97
N ASN A 235 13.61 23.23 38.52
CA ASN A 235 14.07 24.48 39.10
C ASN A 235 15.61 24.61 39.09
N ALA A 236 16.14 25.43 38.20
CA ALA A 236 17.58 25.67 38.09
C ALA A 236 18.15 26.47 39.27
N SER A 237 17.34 27.29 39.95
CA SER A 237 17.79 28.16 41.05
C SER A 237 18.19 27.38 42.30
N VAL A 238 17.76 26.12 42.43
CA VAL A 238 18.15 25.22 43.53
C VAL A 238 19.63 24.84 43.44
N TRP A 239 20.17 24.78 42.21
CA TRP A 239 21.52 24.31 41.93
C TRP A 239 22.52 25.44 41.75
N VAL A 240 22.07 26.60 41.25
CA VAL A 240 22.93 27.77 41.00
C VAL A 240 22.32 29.01 41.62
N PRO A 241 23.00 29.62 42.62
CA PRO A 241 22.58 30.90 43.19
C PRO A 241 22.57 32.00 42.12
N GLY A 242 21.43 32.67 41.94
CA GLY A 242 21.26 33.73 40.94
C GLY A 242 20.70 33.27 39.59
N ALA A 243 20.52 31.96 39.37
CA ALA A 243 19.74 31.45 38.25
C ALA A 243 18.25 31.63 38.49
N LYS A 244 17.48 31.88 37.43
CA LYS A 244 16.01 31.82 37.49
C LYS A 244 15.56 30.36 37.44
N PRO A 245 14.40 30.01 38.02
CA PRO A 245 13.89 28.64 37.99
C PRO A 245 13.77 28.06 36.58
N ASP A 246 13.42 28.89 35.59
CA ASP A 246 13.18 28.52 34.20
C ASP A 246 14.39 28.72 33.28
N ASP A 247 15.59 29.02 33.81
CA ASP A 247 16.80 29.16 32.98
C ASP A 247 17.15 27.86 32.23
N CYS A 248 16.73 26.70 32.73
CA CYS A 248 16.82 25.42 32.03
C CYS A 248 15.67 25.11 31.06
N GLN A 249 14.79 26.07 30.81
CA GLN A 249 13.68 25.96 29.87
C GLN A 249 13.61 27.14 28.90
N GLU A 250 14.34 28.24 29.18
CA GLU A 250 14.47 29.39 28.30
C GLU A 250 15.91 29.57 27.84
N TYR A 251 16.24 29.14 26.63
CA TYR A 251 17.62 29.18 26.14
C TYR A 251 17.97 30.43 25.31
N LYS A 252 17.17 31.51 25.44
CA LYS A 252 17.23 32.71 24.57
C LYS A 252 18.49 33.55 24.76
N THR A 253 19.07 33.57 25.96
CA THR A 253 20.25 34.37 26.26
C THR A 253 21.43 33.50 26.66
N THR A 254 22.65 33.99 26.38
CA THR A 254 23.89 33.34 26.82
C THR A 254 23.93 33.10 28.33
N LEU A 255 23.34 34.02 29.12
CA LEU A 255 23.25 33.89 30.57
C LEU A 255 22.38 32.70 30.98
N GLN A 256 21.18 32.57 30.40
CA GLN A 256 20.28 31.46 30.70
C GLN A 256 20.92 30.11 30.34
N ARG A 257 21.55 30.01 29.16
CA ARG A 257 22.27 28.79 28.73
C ARG A 257 23.41 28.44 29.68
N ASN A 258 24.17 29.42 30.14
CA ASN A 258 25.25 29.22 31.10
C ASN A 258 24.72 28.80 32.48
N ASN A 259 23.63 29.41 32.95
CA ASN A 259 22.98 29.05 34.20
C ASN A 259 22.44 27.63 34.16
N CYS A 260 21.76 27.24 33.08
CA CYS A 260 21.28 25.88 32.94
C CYS A 260 22.43 24.86 32.88
N ARG A 261 23.52 25.18 32.17
CA ARG A 261 24.71 24.33 32.15
C ARG A 261 25.27 24.12 33.55
N ALA A 262 25.49 25.21 34.29
CA ALA A 262 26.02 25.13 35.65
C ALA A 262 25.08 24.34 36.59
N ALA A 263 23.77 24.56 36.48
CA ALA A 263 22.76 23.82 37.25
C ALA A 263 22.76 22.33 36.91
N SER A 264 22.83 22.00 35.62
CA SER A 264 22.89 20.62 35.15
C SER A 264 24.20 19.92 35.52
N GLU A 265 25.34 20.61 35.49
CA GLU A 265 26.62 20.07 35.93
C GLU A 265 26.62 19.76 37.43
N ALA A 266 26.09 20.68 38.25
CA ALA A 266 25.96 20.50 39.70
C ALA A 266 25.01 19.34 40.05
N TYR A 267 23.84 19.28 39.39
CA TYR A 267 22.90 18.18 39.52
C TYR A 267 23.58 16.85 39.17
N CYS A 268 24.18 16.78 37.99
CA CYS A 268 24.77 15.55 37.50
C CYS A 268 26.01 15.11 38.28
N ALA A 269 26.74 16.02 38.94
CA ALA A 269 27.80 15.63 39.86
C ALA A 269 27.27 14.88 41.09
N LYS A 270 26.04 15.18 41.52
CA LYS A 270 25.36 14.50 42.62
C LYS A 270 24.74 13.17 42.20
N VAL A 271 23.99 13.14 41.09
CA VAL A 271 23.25 11.94 40.65
C VAL A 271 24.06 10.99 39.75
N CYS A 272 25.23 11.44 39.26
CA CYS A 272 26.19 10.61 38.55
C CYS A 272 27.65 11.00 38.89
N PRO A 273 28.13 10.61 40.08
CA PRO A 273 29.45 11.00 40.57
C PRO A 273 30.57 10.32 39.76
N THR A 274 31.53 11.14 39.31
CA THR A 274 32.77 10.67 38.68
C THR A 274 33.82 10.39 39.76
N THR A 275 34.31 9.16 39.88
CA THR A 275 35.41 8.81 40.79
C THR A 275 36.75 9.23 40.19
N CYS A 276 37.46 10.14 40.87
CA CYS A 276 38.80 10.57 40.50
C CYS A 276 39.81 9.98 41.49
N ILE A 277 40.84 9.29 40.98
CA ILE A 277 41.94 8.76 41.81
C ILE A 277 43.14 9.68 41.61
N TYR A 278 43.45 10.51 42.60
CA TYR A 278 44.63 11.37 42.60
C TYR A 278 45.80 10.70 43.33
N PRO A 279 46.97 10.49 42.71
CA PRO A 279 48.21 10.36 43.46
C PRO A 279 48.63 11.74 44.02
N PRO A 280 49.33 11.80 45.17
CA PRO A 280 49.80 13.08 45.71
C PRO A 280 50.79 13.71 44.73
N ASN A 281 50.46 14.91 44.22
CA ASN A 281 51.27 15.78 43.34
C ASN A 281 51.12 15.63 41.80
N ALA A 282 50.01 15.11 41.27
CA ALA A 282 49.71 15.23 39.83
C ALA A 282 49.01 16.57 39.49
N PRO A 283 49.32 17.23 38.34
CA PRO A 283 48.56 18.39 37.86
C PRO A 283 47.11 18.01 37.54
N LEU A 284 46.21 19.01 37.60
CA LEU A 284 44.73 18.93 37.61
C LEU A 284 44.05 18.18 36.44
N ASP A 285 44.79 17.52 35.54
CA ASP A 285 44.26 16.99 34.28
C ASP A 285 44.47 15.49 34.06
N PHE A 286 44.49 14.65 35.11
CA PHE A 286 44.63 13.19 34.90
C PHE A 286 43.79 12.29 35.83
N ARG A 287 42.95 11.46 35.17
CA ARG A 287 42.24 10.25 35.63
C ARG A 287 41.02 10.40 36.55
N CYS A 288 39.99 11.09 36.06
CA CYS A 288 38.61 10.83 36.50
C CYS A 288 37.96 9.78 35.58
N ILE A 289 37.26 8.81 36.17
CA ILE A 289 36.46 7.86 35.38
C ILE A 289 35.30 8.66 34.74
N PRO A 290 35.13 8.63 33.40
CA PRO A 290 34.01 9.29 32.74
C PRO A 290 32.68 8.69 33.22
N ARG A 291 31.57 9.45 33.14
CA ARG A 291 30.25 8.94 33.50
C ARG A 291 29.90 7.77 32.57
N VAL A 292 29.56 6.62 33.13
CA VAL A 292 29.29 5.39 32.37
C VAL A 292 27.80 5.07 32.41
N ILE A 293 27.27 4.52 31.33
CA ILE A 293 25.89 4.03 31.25
C ILE A 293 25.69 2.96 32.33
N GLY A 294 24.62 3.09 33.12
CA GLY A 294 24.26 2.15 34.19
C GLY A 294 24.79 2.48 35.59
N THR A 295 25.66 3.49 35.75
CA THR A 295 26.13 3.95 37.08
C THR A 295 25.52 5.27 37.54
N CYS A 296 24.79 5.95 36.67
CA CYS A 296 24.06 7.18 36.97
C CYS A 296 22.62 6.88 37.40
N GLU A 297 22.08 7.65 38.36
CA GLU A 297 20.63 7.63 38.65
C GLU A 297 19.79 8.41 37.61
N ASP A 298 20.45 9.24 36.81
CA ASP A 298 19.91 9.95 35.63
C ASP A 298 20.98 9.90 34.54
N SER A 299 20.78 9.04 33.54
CA SER A 299 21.69 8.87 32.40
C SER A 299 21.63 10.05 31.41
N GLY A 300 20.65 10.94 31.51
CA GLY A 300 20.67 12.24 30.81
C GLY A 300 21.92 13.07 31.13
N CYS A 301 22.53 12.83 32.29
CA CYS A 301 23.82 13.40 32.68
C CYS A 301 25.01 12.94 31.83
N ILE A 302 24.87 11.85 31.08
CA ILE A 302 25.84 11.35 30.10
C ILE A 302 25.66 12.12 28.79
N THR A 303 24.41 12.36 28.36
CA THR A 303 24.09 13.14 27.16
C THR A 303 24.60 14.59 27.26
N ILE A 304 24.59 15.17 28.46
CA ILE A 304 25.16 16.51 28.75
C ILE A 304 26.68 16.58 28.54
N GLN A 305 27.44 15.50 28.74
CA GLN A 305 28.87 15.48 28.40
C GLN A 305 29.11 15.59 26.89
N GLY A 306 28.20 15.06 26.06
CA GLY A 306 28.27 15.20 24.59
C GLY A 306 28.14 16.65 24.12
N PHE A 307 27.30 17.46 24.78
CA PHE A 307 27.15 18.89 24.48
C PHE A 307 28.43 19.69 24.77
N ARG A 308 29.22 19.30 25.78
CA ARG A 308 30.56 19.89 26.02
C ARG A 308 31.52 19.63 24.86
N ASN A 309 31.48 18.43 24.28
CA ASN A 309 32.40 18.02 23.21
C ASN A 309 32.07 18.66 21.85
N LEU A 310 30.80 19.00 21.58
CA LEU A 310 30.40 19.79 20.41
C LEU A 310 31.04 21.19 20.38
N GLN A 311 31.53 21.70 21.52
CA GLN A 311 32.21 22.99 21.61
C GLN A 311 33.73 22.92 21.41
N SER A 312 34.37 21.76 21.60
CA SER A 312 35.85 21.68 21.55
C SER A 312 36.43 21.70 20.13
N ASN A 313 35.60 21.50 19.10
CA ASN A 313 36.05 21.49 17.70
C ASN A 313 36.07 22.87 17.03
N THR A 314 35.59 23.94 17.69
CA THR A 314 35.80 25.31 17.21
C THR A 314 37.12 25.85 17.76
N THR A 315 38.22 25.47 17.12
CA THR A 315 39.56 26.02 17.36
C THR A 315 39.65 27.46 16.86
N ASN A 316 39.33 28.44 17.71
CA ASN A 316 40.10 29.68 17.87
C ASN A 316 39.53 30.58 18.99
N SER A 317 40.42 30.85 19.94
CA SER A 317 40.53 31.95 20.91
C SER A 317 39.44 33.04 21.03
N THR A 318 39.14 33.38 22.31
CA THR A 318 38.59 34.65 22.85
C THR A 318 37.08 34.94 22.87
N VAL A 319 36.21 34.09 22.34
CA VAL A 319 34.76 34.21 22.60
C VAL A 319 34.36 33.12 23.59
N SER A 320 33.63 33.48 24.66
CA SER A 320 33.02 32.50 25.58
C SER A 320 32.10 31.58 24.77
N ALA A 321 32.60 30.41 24.37
CA ALA A 321 31.86 29.48 23.52
C ALA A 321 30.58 29.06 24.25
N SER A 322 29.43 29.48 23.74
CA SER A 322 28.11 28.97 24.12
C SER A 322 27.67 27.92 23.11
N ALA A 323 27.05 26.83 23.55
CA ALA A 323 26.38 25.91 22.62
C ALA A 323 25.34 26.72 21.82
N PRO A 324 25.22 26.48 20.51
CA PRO A 324 24.33 27.25 19.65
C PRO A 324 22.89 27.10 20.14
N ASP A 325 22.11 28.18 20.07
CA ASP A 325 20.72 28.25 20.54
C ASP A 325 19.86 27.11 19.96
N SER A 326 20.18 26.69 18.74
CA SER A 326 19.57 25.56 18.03
C SER A 326 19.72 24.19 18.72
N ALA A 327 20.74 24.01 19.58
CA ALA A 327 20.97 22.75 20.29
C ALA A 327 19.93 22.48 21.40
N PHE A 328 19.22 23.53 21.85
CA PHE A 328 18.24 23.45 22.94
C PHE A 328 16.83 23.91 22.54
N ALA A 329 16.65 24.41 21.31
CA ALA A 329 15.40 25.00 20.83
C ALA A 329 14.39 23.98 20.28
N PHE A 330 14.17 22.86 20.98
CA PHE A 330 13.10 21.91 20.65
C PHE A 330 11.89 22.16 21.54
N GLN A 331 10.68 22.23 20.97
CA GLN A 331 9.46 22.28 21.76
C GLN A 331 9.05 20.87 22.20
N PRO A 332 8.53 20.69 23.42
CA PRO A 332 7.99 19.41 23.83
C PRO A 332 6.81 19.01 22.93
N THR A 333 6.79 17.75 22.52
CA THR A 333 5.67 17.18 21.76
C THR A 333 4.40 17.24 22.60
N LEU A 334 3.28 17.56 21.96
CA LEU A 334 2.01 17.70 22.67
C LEU A 334 1.57 16.35 23.24
N LEU A 335 1.22 16.28 24.53
CA LEU A 335 0.78 15.02 25.15
C LEU A 335 -0.42 14.38 24.44
N LYS A 336 -1.32 15.21 23.88
CA LYS A 336 -2.48 14.75 23.09
C LYS A 336 -2.10 13.93 21.85
N SER A 337 -0.87 14.07 21.33
CA SER A 337 -0.38 13.27 20.20
C SER A 337 0.36 12.00 20.62
N MET A 338 0.47 11.72 21.93
CA MET A 338 1.20 10.56 22.47
C MET A 338 0.35 9.70 23.39
N VAL A 339 -0.64 10.27 24.08
CA VAL A 339 -1.53 9.57 25.02
C VAL A 339 -2.98 9.99 24.78
N SER A 340 -3.88 9.02 24.83
CA SER A 340 -5.33 9.26 24.77
C SER A 340 -6.10 8.32 25.68
N ALA A 341 -7.23 8.80 26.22
CA ALA A 341 -8.21 8.02 26.99
C ALA A 341 -9.54 7.83 26.22
N GLY A 342 -9.59 8.19 24.94
CA GLY A 342 -10.78 8.09 24.10
C GLY A 342 -10.84 9.18 23.04
N SER A 343 -11.99 9.34 22.38
CA SER A 343 -12.16 10.32 21.29
C SER A 343 -12.06 11.78 21.72
N ALA A 344 -12.14 12.06 23.02
CA ALA A 344 -11.94 13.40 23.59
C ALA A 344 -10.46 13.69 23.91
N GLY A 345 -9.54 12.75 23.63
CA GLY A 345 -8.12 12.85 23.96
C GLY A 345 -7.76 12.30 25.35
N PRO A 346 -6.62 12.69 25.92
CA PRO A 346 -6.18 12.23 27.24
C PRO A 346 -7.11 12.70 28.37
N ALA A 347 -7.35 11.87 29.39
CA ALA A 347 -8.20 12.25 30.52
C ALA A 347 -7.46 13.21 31.45
N MET A 348 -7.96 14.45 31.56
CA MET A 348 -7.34 15.54 32.30
C MET A 348 -8.23 16.03 33.45
N ASP A 349 -7.61 16.41 34.58
CA ASP A 349 -8.22 17.09 35.71
C ASP A 349 -7.64 18.50 35.90
N ALA A 350 -8.05 19.23 36.95
CA ALA A 350 -7.53 20.57 37.26
C ALA A 350 -6.01 20.59 37.56
N GLY A 351 -5.40 19.42 37.80
CA GLY A 351 -3.97 19.23 38.01
C GLY A 351 -3.21 18.71 36.79
N GLY A 352 -3.87 18.28 35.70
CA GLY A 352 -3.25 17.79 34.46
C GLY A 352 -3.73 16.39 34.02
N LEU A 353 -2.96 15.71 33.17
CA LEU A 353 -3.26 14.36 32.68
C LEU A 353 -3.20 13.33 33.82
N TYR A 354 -4.30 12.62 34.10
CA TYR A 354 -4.35 11.62 35.18
C TYR A 354 -4.59 10.18 34.69
N SER A 355 -5.15 9.98 33.49
CA SER A 355 -5.43 8.63 32.94
C SER A 355 -5.31 8.57 31.42
N GLY A 356 -4.86 7.42 30.91
CA GLY A 356 -4.80 7.09 29.49
C GLY A 356 -5.18 5.64 29.22
N GLU A 357 -5.70 5.36 28.02
CA GLU A 357 -6.03 4.02 27.51
C GLU A 357 -5.08 3.54 26.41
N ALA A 358 -4.53 4.47 25.63
CA ALA A 358 -3.68 4.17 24.49
C ALA A 358 -2.47 5.12 24.41
N PHE A 359 -1.37 4.59 23.88
CA PHE A 359 -0.17 5.31 23.47
C PHE A 359 -0.04 5.33 21.96
N PHE A 360 0.55 6.42 21.44
CA PHE A 360 0.93 6.59 20.06
C PHE A 360 2.42 6.94 19.97
N GLY A 361 3.08 6.38 18.98
CA GLY A 361 4.44 6.78 18.64
C GLY A 361 4.82 6.43 17.22
N PHE A 362 6.01 6.85 16.83
CA PHE A 362 6.57 6.53 15.52
C PHE A 362 8.09 6.48 15.53
N TYR A 363 8.64 5.77 14.55
CA TYR A 363 10.05 5.75 14.20
C TYR A 363 10.23 6.41 12.82
N GLY A 364 11.14 7.38 12.73
CA GLY A 364 11.52 8.01 11.47
C GLY A 364 12.69 7.26 10.85
N ILE A 365 12.47 6.63 9.70
CA ILE A 365 13.47 5.87 8.95
C ILE A 365 13.98 6.69 7.77
N ALA A 366 15.30 6.68 7.55
CA ALA A 366 15.94 7.28 6.39
C ALA A 366 15.75 6.37 5.17
N ALA A 367 14.84 6.73 4.28
CA ALA A 367 14.55 6.06 3.04
C ALA A 367 15.71 6.18 2.05
N GLN A 368 16.19 5.05 1.57
CA GLN A 368 17.17 4.87 0.51
C GLN A 368 16.54 3.96 -0.56
N THR A 369 15.65 4.56 -1.34
CA THR A 369 14.83 3.86 -2.32
C THR A 369 15.64 3.42 -3.54
N ALA A 370 15.55 2.15 -3.89
CA ALA A 370 15.99 1.61 -5.16
C ALA A 370 14.77 1.30 -6.04
N VAL A 371 14.84 1.62 -7.34
CA VAL A 371 13.82 1.29 -8.33
C VAL A 371 14.29 0.13 -9.19
N SER A 372 13.53 -0.96 -9.25
CA SER A 372 13.80 -2.14 -10.07
C SER A 372 12.53 -2.67 -10.72
N LYS A 373 12.47 -2.69 -12.07
CA LYS A 373 11.35 -3.19 -12.89
C LYS A 373 9.94 -2.69 -12.50
N GLY A 374 9.84 -1.41 -12.12
CA GLY A 374 8.57 -0.80 -11.67
C GLY A 374 8.25 -1.00 -10.18
N ARG A 375 9.12 -1.70 -9.43
CA ARG A 375 9.08 -1.79 -7.96
C ARG A 375 10.05 -0.79 -7.35
N GLU A 376 9.56 0.05 -6.45
CA GLU A 376 10.34 1.02 -5.69
C GLU A 376 10.30 0.61 -4.21
N GLY A 377 11.45 0.57 -3.54
CA GLY A 377 11.54 0.14 -2.15
C GLY A 377 12.95 0.23 -1.60
N ASP A 378 13.08 0.14 -0.28
CA ASP A 378 14.34 0.19 0.46
C ASP A 378 14.57 -1.16 1.15
N PRO A 379 15.46 -2.03 0.64
CA PRO A 379 15.63 -3.38 1.18
C PRO A 379 16.05 -3.42 2.65
N ILE A 380 16.82 -2.43 3.11
CA ILE A 380 17.30 -2.36 4.49
C ILE A 380 16.18 -1.90 5.41
N ALA A 381 15.43 -0.86 5.02
CA ALA A 381 14.26 -0.42 5.78
C ALA A 381 13.20 -1.53 5.84
N GLU A 382 12.89 -2.19 4.73
CA GLU A 382 11.90 -3.26 4.69
C GLU A 382 12.28 -4.49 5.56
N ALA A 383 13.58 -4.79 5.64
CA ALA A 383 14.11 -5.85 6.50
C ALA A 383 14.10 -5.43 7.98
N TRP A 384 14.42 -4.18 8.29
CA TRP A 384 14.32 -3.64 9.64
C TRP A 384 12.86 -3.63 10.12
N ASP A 385 11.94 -3.16 9.28
CA ASP A 385 10.50 -3.15 9.55
C ASP A 385 9.99 -4.57 9.85
N LEU A 386 10.49 -5.60 9.14
CA LEU A 386 10.11 -6.99 9.40
C LEU A 386 10.46 -7.44 10.82
N GLU A 387 11.68 -7.13 11.26
CA GLU A 387 12.18 -7.48 12.58
C GLU A 387 11.43 -6.68 13.66
N ALA A 388 11.21 -5.38 13.42
CA ALA A 388 10.49 -4.51 14.35
C ALA A 388 9.01 -4.90 14.49
N LEU A 389 8.33 -5.29 13.40
CA LEU A 389 6.96 -5.83 13.47
C LEU A 389 6.90 -7.11 14.31
N CYS A 390 7.90 -7.98 14.18
CA CYS A 390 8.00 -9.22 14.95
C CYS A 390 8.16 -8.96 16.46
N VAL A 391 8.98 -7.97 16.84
CA VAL A 391 9.12 -7.53 18.25
C VAL A 391 7.80 -7.04 18.84
N LEU A 392 6.96 -6.41 18.00
CA LEU A 392 5.62 -5.93 18.36
C LEU A 392 4.54 -7.04 18.31
N GLY A 393 4.91 -8.28 18.01
CA GLY A 393 3.99 -9.42 17.96
C GLY A 393 3.17 -9.54 16.68
N VAL A 394 3.56 -8.83 15.60
CA VAL A 394 2.94 -8.96 14.28
C VAL A 394 3.76 -9.91 13.41
N LEU A 395 3.07 -10.90 12.83
CA LEU A 395 3.70 -11.89 11.96
C LEU A 395 4.06 -11.27 10.61
N GLY A 396 5.27 -11.54 10.15
CA GLY A 396 5.74 -11.15 8.83
C GLY A 396 6.76 -12.15 8.27
N GLY A 397 6.83 -12.24 6.94
CA GLY A 397 7.78 -13.13 6.27
C GLY A 397 7.53 -14.60 6.58
N THR A 398 8.60 -15.36 6.82
CA THR A 398 8.55 -16.81 7.10
C THR A 398 8.45 -17.14 8.60
N LYS A 399 8.29 -16.14 9.46
CA LYS A 399 8.31 -16.30 10.92
C LYS A 399 7.00 -16.87 11.44
N THR A 400 7.09 -17.67 12.49
CA THR A 400 5.94 -18.28 13.16
C THR A 400 5.54 -17.51 14.41
N SER A 401 4.37 -17.82 14.98
CA SER A 401 3.91 -17.24 16.26
C SER A 401 4.82 -17.54 17.45
N ALA A 402 5.70 -18.55 17.34
CA ALA A 402 6.72 -18.82 18.35
C ALA A 402 7.91 -17.85 18.24
N ASP A 403 8.20 -17.37 17.03
CA ASP A 403 9.31 -16.44 16.76
C ASP A 403 8.93 -14.99 17.10
N CYS A 404 7.66 -14.63 16.93
CA CYS A 404 7.11 -13.30 17.20
C CYS A 404 6.00 -13.37 18.25
N PRO A 405 6.34 -13.56 19.55
CA PRO A 405 5.33 -13.68 20.60
C PRO A 405 4.60 -12.36 20.82
N GLU A 406 3.28 -12.40 20.92
CA GLU A 406 2.49 -11.24 21.37
C GLU A 406 2.81 -10.88 22.83
N ASP A 407 2.80 -9.59 23.13
CA ASP A 407 3.01 -9.11 24.50
C ASP A 407 1.77 -9.39 25.39
N ASP A 408 2.04 -9.73 26.66
CA ASP A 408 1.05 -10.13 27.65
C ASP A 408 0.32 -8.93 28.30
N LEU A 409 0.95 -7.75 28.32
CA LEU A 409 0.42 -6.54 28.95
C LEU A 409 -0.16 -5.57 27.91
N LEU A 410 0.61 -5.29 26.86
CA LEU A 410 0.29 -4.33 25.81
C LEU A 410 -0.14 -5.06 24.53
N LYS A 411 -1.14 -4.51 23.85
CA LYS A 411 -1.49 -4.87 22.49
C LYS A 411 -0.98 -3.78 21.56
N PHE A 412 0.01 -4.13 20.74
CA PHE A 412 0.56 -3.24 19.72
C PHE A 412 -0.21 -3.39 18.41
N LEU A 413 -0.42 -2.25 17.76
CA LEU A 413 -1.02 -2.11 16.44
C LEU A 413 -0.08 -1.23 15.62
N PRO A 414 0.89 -1.83 14.92
CA PRO A 414 1.81 -1.08 14.06
C PRO A 414 1.18 -0.79 12.70
N TYR A 415 1.59 0.33 12.12
CA TYR A 415 1.37 0.70 10.72
C TYR A 415 2.70 1.19 10.15
N PHE A 416 3.44 0.24 9.59
CA PHE A 416 4.74 0.51 8.98
C PHE A 416 4.57 0.59 7.46
N THR A 417 5.55 1.15 6.77
CA THR A 417 5.43 1.39 5.32
C THR A 417 5.27 0.10 4.53
N ARG A 418 5.93 -0.98 4.95
CA ARG A 418 5.74 -2.33 4.37
C ARG A 418 4.36 -2.94 4.65
N SER A 419 3.66 -2.53 5.71
CA SER A 419 2.42 -3.17 6.17
C SER A 419 1.32 -3.14 5.11
N LEU A 420 1.19 -2.02 4.40
CA LEU A 420 0.24 -1.87 3.28
C LEU A 420 0.43 -2.97 2.22
N ARG A 421 1.68 -3.22 1.85
CA ARG A 421 2.03 -4.19 0.80
C ARG A 421 1.78 -5.62 1.28
N ASP A 422 2.21 -5.94 2.48
CA ASP A 422 2.11 -7.30 3.01
C ASP A 422 0.65 -7.74 3.21
N GLU A 423 -0.18 -6.85 3.76
CA GLU A 423 -1.60 -7.15 3.99
C GLU A 423 -2.38 -7.26 2.69
N PHE A 424 -2.11 -6.37 1.73
CA PHE A 424 -2.69 -6.45 0.40
C PHE A 424 -2.25 -7.74 -0.33
N GLY A 425 -0.98 -8.11 -0.22
CA GLY A 425 -0.44 -9.35 -0.76
C GLY A 425 -1.04 -10.59 -0.11
N SER A 426 -1.23 -10.58 1.21
CA SER A 426 -1.83 -11.67 1.99
C SER A 426 -3.29 -11.92 1.58
N ALA A 427 -4.08 -10.86 1.38
CA ALA A 427 -5.46 -10.98 0.88
C ALA A 427 -5.50 -11.80 -0.42
N ILE A 428 -4.63 -11.46 -1.36
CA ILE A 428 -4.61 -12.07 -2.69
C ILE A 428 -3.99 -13.48 -2.64
N GLY A 429 -2.94 -13.67 -1.84
CA GLY A 429 -2.33 -14.99 -1.62
C GLY A 429 -3.32 -15.98 -0.99
N GLY A 430 -4.11 -15.53 -0.01
CA GLY A 430 -5.16 -16.33 0.61
C GLY A 430 -6.26 -16.74 -0.38
N ASP A 431 -6.63 -15.85 -1.30
CA ASP A 431 -7.67 -16.09 -2.29
C ASP A 431 -7.23 -16.98 -3.47
N ILE A 432 -5.92 -17.09 -3.74
CA ILE A 432 -5.38 -17.98 -4.79
C ILE A 432 -5.88 -19.43 -4.62
N SER A 433 -5.99 -19.91 -3.37
CA SER A 433 -6.48 -21.25 -3.07
C SER A 433 -7.96 -21.41 -3.44
N LYS A 434 -8.79 -20.41 -3.15
CA LYS A 434 -10.23 -20.37 -3.46
C LYS A 434 -10.45 -20.30 -4.96
N VAL A 435 -9.64 -19.51 -5.66
CA VAL A 435 -9.61 -19.46 -7.13
C VAL A 435 -9.26 -20.84 -7.71
N GLY A 436 -8.29 -21.55 -7.13
CA GLY A 436 -7.97 -22.94 -7.48
C GLY A 436 -9.16 -23.89 -7.34
N ILE A 437 -9.92 -23.78 -6.24
CA ILE A 437 -11.15 -24.57 -6.02
C ILE A 437 -12.20 -24.25 -7.09
N ALA A 438 -12.39 -22.97 -7.42
CA ALA A 438 -13.34 -22.56 -8.46
C ALA A 438 -12.98 -23.15 -9.85
N TYR A 439 -11.70 -23.15 -10.22
CA TYR A 439 -11.24 -23.81 -11.46
C TYR A 439 -11.57 -25.31 -11.48
N ILE A 440 -11.34 -26.02 -10.36
CA ILE A 440 -11.66 -27.44 -10.24
C ILE A 440 -13.17 -27.67 -10.38
N CYS A 441 -14.00 -26.85 -9.71
CA CYS A 441 -15.45 -26.95 -9.80
C CYS A 441 -15.95 -26.74 -11.23
N ILE A 442 -15.41 -25.75 -11.95
CA ILE A 442 -15.77 -25.49 -13.36
C ILE A 442 -15.29 -26.62 -14.25
N LEU A 443 -14.09 -27.16 -14.04
CA LEU A 443 -13.60 -28.32 -14.80
C LEU A 443 -14.50 -29.55 -14.59
N VAL A 444 -14.88 -29.84 -13.33
CA VAL A 444 -15.81 -30.95 -13.02
C VAL A 444 -17.16 -30.73 -13.69
N TYR A 445 -17.70 -29.51 -13.62
CA TYR A 445 -18.93 -29.14 -14.31
C TYR A 445 -18.84 -29.37 -15.83
N MET A 446 -17.77 -28.89 -16.46
CA MET A 446 -17.53 -29.10 -17.89
C MET A 446 -17.43 -30.58 -18.24
N VAL A 447 -16.66 -31.35 -17.48
CA VAL A 447 -16.49 -32.80 -17.67
C VAL A 447 -17.85 -33.50 -17.58
N ILE A 448 -18.68 -33.19 -16.59
CA ILE A 448 -20.01 -33.78 -16.45
C ILE A 448 -20.93 -33.41 -17.62
N MET A 449 -21.00 -32.12 -17.97
CA MET A 449 -21.91 -31.64 -19.01
C MET A 449 -21.50 -32.08 -20.42
N LEU A 450 -20.19 -32.05 -20.74
CA LEU A 450 -19.65 -32.47 -22.04
C LEU A 450 -19.45 -33.99 -22.17
N SER A 451 -19.31 -34.73 -21.06
CA SER A 451 -19.28 -36.21 -21.09
C SER A 451 -20.59 -36.79 -21.62
N ARG A 452 -21.71 -36.15 -21.28
CA ARG A 452 -23.07 -36.64 -21.55
C ARG A 452 -23.31 -38.06 -21.02
N PHE A 453 -22.43 -38.54 -20.13
CA PHE A 453 -22.38 -39.89 -19.58
C PHE A 453 -22.30 -41.00 -20.63
N ASP A 454 -21.73 -40.71 -21.80
CA ASP A 454 -21.32 -41.74 -22.76
C ASP A 454 -19.81 -41.99 -22.67
N SER A 455 -19.37 -43.21 -22.99
CA SER A 455 -17.95 -43.59 -22.92
C SER A 455 -17.21 -43.43 -24.25
N ILE A 456 -17.93 -43.34 -25.37
CA ILE A 456 -17.36 -43.30 -26.72
C ILE A 456 -17.53 -41.90 -27.32
N HIS A 457 -18.75 -41.34 -27.33
CA HIS A 457 -19.04 -40.02 -27.90
C HIS A 457 -18.95 -38.89 -26.88
N SER A 458 -18.41 -39.19 -25.70
CA SER A 458 -18.03 -38.19 -24.70
C SER A 458 -17.02 -37.18 -25.26
N MET A 459 -17.14 -35.95 -24.79
CA MET A 459 -16.25 -34.83 -25.08
C MET A 459 -15.46 -34.38 -23.83
N MET A 460 -15.18 -35.28 -22.89
CA MET A 460 -14.39 -34.96 -21.69
C MET A 460 -12.99 -34.46 -22.06
N GLY A 461 -12.37 -35.01 -23.11
CA GLY A 461 -11.09 -34.51 -23.62
C GLY A 461 -11.15 -33.03 -24.05
N MET A 462 -12.30 -32.57 -24.56
CA MET A 462 -12.50 -31.19 -25.00
C MET A 462 -12.57 -30.21 -23.82
N SER A 463 -12.98 -30.65 -22.63
CA SER A 463 -12.90 -29.83 -21.41
C SER A 463 -11.46 -29.43 -21.09
N PHE A 464 -10.51 -30.36 -21.20
CA PHE A 464 -9.09 -30.06 -21.01
C PHE A 464 -8.53 -29.16 -22.10
N VAL A 465 -8.93 -29.36 -23.35
CA VAL A 465 -8.57 -28.47 -24.48
C VAL A 465 -9.02 -27.04 -24.21
N THR A 466 -10.22 -26.84 -23.66
CA THR A 466 -10.75 -25.51 -23.31
C THR A 466 -9.89 -24.84 -22.24
N VAL A 467 -9.54 -25.55 -21.18
CA VAL A 467 -8.66 -25.01 -20.12
C VAL A 467 -7.27 -24.65 -20.66
N LEU A 468 -6.72 -25.48 -21.57
CA LEU A 468 -5.45 -25.16 -22.25
C LEU A 468 -5.56 -23.89 -23.11
N ILE A 469 -6.66 -23.71 -23.83
CA ILE A 469 -6.92 -22.50 -24.62
C ILE A 469 -6.95 -21.27 -23.71
N VAL A 470 -7.64 -21.34 -22.58
CA VAL A 470 -7.70 -20.24 -21.61
C VAL A 470 -6.31 -19.91 -21.07
N GLY A 471 -5.52 -20.92 -20.69
CA GLY A 471 -4.14 -20.75 -20.25
C GLY A 471 -3.26 -20.12 -21.33
N PHE A 472 -3.33 -20.59 -22.57
CA PHE A 472 -2.58 -20.01 -23.70
C PHE A 472 -3.04 -18.59 -24.05
N SER A 473 -4.33 -18.29 -23.92
CA SER A 473 -4.86 -16.93 -24.13
C SER A 473 -4.34 -15.97 -23.08
N TYR A 474 -4.29 -16.40 -21.81
CA TYR A 474 -3.79 -15.60 -20.70
C TYR A 474 -2.27 -15.33 -20.83
N ILE A 475 -1.47 -16.37 -21.05
CA ILE A 475 -0.01 -16.21 -21.21
C ILE A 475 0.29 -15.41 -22.49
N GLY A 476 -0.46 -15.64 -23.56
CA GLY A 476 -0.35 -14.90 -24.81
C GLY A 476 -0.71 -13.42 -24.68
N CYS A 477 -1.75 -13.07 -23.91
CA CYS A 477 -2.12 -11.67 -23.71
C CYS A 477 -1.09 -10.93 -22.85
N LEU A 478 -0.54 -11.58 -21.82
CA LEU A 478 0.58 -11.02 -21.04
C LEU A 478 1.80 -10.78 -21.93
N GLY A 479 2.16 -11.75 -22.77
CA GLY A 479 3.31 -11.64 -23.67
C GLY A 479 3.15 -10.54 -24.73
N LEU A 480 2.01 -10.48 -25.42
CA LEU A 480 1.73 -9.43 -26.40
C LEU A 480 1.59 -8.05 -25.74
N GLY A 481 0.91 -7.96 -24.61
CA GLY A 481 0.76 -6.69 -23.90
C GLY A 481 2.10 -6.14 -23.39
N ALA A 482 2.99 -7.02 -22.90
CA ALA A 482 4.37 -6.63 -22.56
C ALA A 482 5.14 -6.11 -23.79
N PHE A 483 4.96 -6.72 -24.96
CA PHE A 483 5.56 -6.22 -26.21
C PHE A 483 5.04 -4.84 -26.62
N MET A 484 3.78 -4.54 -26.29
CA MET A 484 3.17 -3.22 -26.50
C MET A 484 3.56 -2.19 -25.43
N GLY A 485 4.39 -2.55 -24.45
CA GLY A 485 4.81 -1.66 -23.36
C GLY A 485 3.76 -1.47 -22.27
N LEU A 486 2.80 -2.39 -22.15
CA LEU A 486 1.83 -2.40 -21.06
C LEU A 486 2.48 -2.97 -19.79
N MET A 487 2.28 -2.30 -18.66
CA MET A 487 2.79 -2.76 -17.37
C MET A 487 1.77 -3.68 -16.72
N ASN A 488 2.26 -4.78 -16.16
CA ASN A 488 1.45 -5.72 -15.39
C ASN A 488 1.10 -5.11 -14.04
N ASN A 489 -0.11 -5.37 -13.56
CA ASN A 489 -0.53 -4.97 -12.22
C ASN A 489 -1.30 -6.13 -11.56
N GLN A 490 -1.61 -5.99 -10.29
CA GLN A 490 -2.24 -7.06 -9.51
C GLN A 490 -3.66 -7.43 -9.96
N LEU A 491 -4.40 -6.54 -10.64
CA LEU A 491 -5.73 -6.83 -11.18
C LEU A 491 -5.68 -7.87 -12.31
N ASN A 492 -4.55 -7.94 -13.03
CA ASN A 492 -4.37 -8.88 -14.12
C ASN A 492 -4.44 -10.36 -13.67
N ASN A 493 -4.25 -10.63 -12.38
CA ASN A 493 -4.41 -11.97 -11.81
C ASN A 493 -5.85 -12.50 -11.91
N ASN A 494 -6.83 -11.62 -12.12
CA ASN A 494 -8.24 -12.00 -12.31
C ASN A 494 -8.60 -12.32 -13.77
N ILE A 495 -7.73 -11.97 -14.73
CA ILE A 495 -7.96 -12.21 -16.17
C ILE A 495 -8.23 -13.69 -16.50
N PRO A 496 -7.45 -14.68 -16.00
CA PRO A 496 -7.70 -16.07 -16.39
C PRO A 496 -9.04 -16.60 -15.87
N PHE A 497 -9.57 -16.05 -14.76
CA PHE A 497 -10.91 -16.40 -14.28
C PHE A 497 -12.00 -15.87 -15.22
N LEU A 498 -11.83 -14.63 -15.71
CA LEU A 498 -12.74 -14.02 -16.68
C LEU A 498 -12.72 -14.76 -18.03
N LEU A 499 -11.51 -15.04 -18.54
CA LEU A 499 -11.33 -15.78 -19.79
C LEU A 499 -11.85 -17.22 -19.71
N LEU A 500 -11.78 -17.85 -18.54
CA LEU A 500 -12.38 -19.18 -18.35
C LEU A 500 -13.88 -19.16 -18.61
N GLY A 501 -14.61 -18.18 -18.05
CA GLY A 501 -16.06 -18.06 -18.28
C GLY A 501 -16.40 -17.97 -19.77
N LEU A 502 -15.67 -17.13 -20.51
CA LEU A 502 -15.86 -16.94 -21.95
C LEU A 502 -15.49 -18.19 -22.77
N GLY A 503 -14.32 -18.79 -22.51
CA GLY A 503 -13.86 -19.98 -23.22
C GLY A 503 -14.78 -21.19 -22.99
N VAL A 504 -15.37 -21.30 -21.80
CA VAL A 504 -16.34 -22.35 -21.47
C VAL A 504 -17.65 -22.17 -22.24
N ASP A 505 -18.17 -20.94 -22.34
CA ASP A 505 -19.38 -20.64 -23.12
C ASP A 505 -19.20 -21.01 -24.60
N ASP A 506 -18.09 -20.57 -25.19
CA ASP A 506 -17.74 -20.87 -26.59
C ASP A 506 -17.60 -22.38 -26.85
N ALA A 507 -17.00 -23.12 -25.90
CA ALA A 507 -16.88 -24.57 -26.00
C ALA A 507 -18.25 -25.26 -26.01
N PHE A 508 -19.19 -24.81 -25.16
CA PHE A 508 -20.54 -25.35 -25.14
C PHE A 508 -21.32 -25.03 -26.41
N VAL A 509 -21.24 -23.80 -26.92
CA VAL A 509 -21.89 -23.40 -28.17
C VAL A 509 -21.39 -24.27 -29.32
N ILE A 510 -20.08 -24.40 -29.52
CA ILE A 510 -19.50 -25.25 -30.57
C ILE A 510 -19.89 -26.72 -30.40
N SER A 511 -19.78 -27.26 -29.19
CA SER A 511 -20.14 -28.66 -28.93
C SER A 511 -21.61 -28.94 -29.21
N SER A 512 -22.51 -28.00 -28.86
CA SER A 512 -23.94 -28.15 -29.12
C SER A 512 -24.28 -28.10 -30.62
N GLU A 513 -23.65 -27.20 -31.36
CA GLU A 513 -23.81 -27.03 -32.80
C GLU A 513 -23.20 -28.18 -33.60
N PHE A 514 -22.07 -28.72 -33.15
CA PHE A 514 -21.51 -29.94 -33.71
C PHE A 514 -22.45 -31.12 -33.57
N MET A 515 -23.06 -31.29 -32.38
CA MET A 515 -24.06 -32.35 -32.17
C MET A 515 -25.31 -32.13 -33.01
N ARG A 516 -25.72 -30.87 -33.26
CA ARG A 516 -26.81 -30.54 -34.17
C ARG A 516 -26.46 -30.94 -35.61
N ALA A 517 -25.26 -30.60 -36.09
CA ALA A 517 -24.79 -30.95 -37.43
C ALA A 517 -24.74 -32.47 -37.66
N VAL A 518 -24.21 -33.23 -36.70
CA VAL A 518 -24.19 -34.71 -36.75
C VAL A 518 -25.61 -35.29 -36.73
N ARG A 519 -26.55 -34.65 -36.03
CA ARG A 519 -27.95 -35.10 -35.98
C ARG A 519 -28.67 -34.87 -37.31
N GLU A 520 -28.45 -33.72 -37.93
CA GLU A 520 -29.08 -33.38 -39.21
C GLU A 520 -28.51 -34.21 -40.36
N ASN A 521 -27.21 -34.52 -40.32
CA ASN A 521 -26.52 -35.25 -41.39
C ASN A 521 -25.70 -36.45 -40.87
N PRO A 522 -26.35 -37.56 -40.44
CA PRO A 522 -25.68 -38.66 -39.74
C PRO A 522 -24.64 -39.42 -40.58
N ASN A 523 -24.81 -39.41 -41.91
CA ASN A 523 -23.97 -40.14 -42.86
C ASN A 523 -22.86 -39.26 -43.47
N SER A 524 -22.77 -37.98 -43.10
CA SER A 524 -21.75 -37.08 -43.65
C SER A 524 -20.38 -37.33 -43.00
N ALA A 525 -19.31 -37.00 -43.74
CA ALA A 525 -17.96 -37.09 -43.21
C ALA A 525 -17.81 -36.19 -41.97
N VAL A 526 -16.86 -36.52 -41.10
CA VAL A 526 -16.59 -35.72 -39.89
C VAL A 526 -16.23 -34.28 -40.27
N GLU A 527 -15.47 -34.13 -41.34
CA GLU A 527 -15.03 -32.86 -41.89
C GLU A 527 -16.21 -31.97 -42.29
N ASP A 528 -17.21 -32.52 -42.99
CA ASP A 528 -18.40 -31.78 -43.42
C ASP A 528 -19.27 -31.37 -42.22
N ASN A 529 -19.36 -32.23 -41.20
CA ASN A 529 -20.04 -31.93 -39.95
C ASN A 529 -19.33 -30.80 -39.16
N ILE A 530 -17.99 -30.77 -39.19
CA ILE A 530 -17.20 -29.68 -38.59
C ILE A 530 -17.42 -28.36 -39.34
N ILE A 531 -17.40 -28.38 -40.68
CA ILE A 531 -17.65 -27.19 -41.50
C ILE A 531 -19.06 -26.65 -41.26
N THR A 532 -20.05 -27.55 -41.14
CA THR A 532 -21.45 -27.21 -40.84
C THR A 532 -21.60 -26.66 -39.41
N CYS A 533 -20.86 -27.21 -38.44
CA CYS A 533 -20.81 -26.67 -37.08
C CYS A 533 -20.29 -25.23 -37.07
N VAL A 534 -19.10 -24.99 -37.65
CA VAL A 534 -18.45 -23.66 -37.63
C VAL A 534 -19.23 -22.64 -38.44
N ARG A 535 -19.97 -23.07 -39.47
CA ARG A 535 -20.90 -22.20 -40.21
C ARG A 535 -21.85 -21.42 -39.29
N TYR A 536 -22.41 -22.09 -38.27
CA TYR A 536 -23.38 -21.48 -37.35
C TYR A 536 -22.73 -21.04 -36.03
N ALA A 537 -21.95 -21.91 -35.39
CA ALA A 537 -21.27 -21.62 -34.13
C ALA A 537 -20.27 -20.47 -34.28
N GLY A 538 -19.50 -20.44 -35.39
CA GLY A 538 -18.49 -19.41 -35.63
C GLY A 538 -19.08 -18.01 -35.74
N VAL A 539 -20.28 -17.85 -36.33
CA VAL A 539 -20.97 -16.56 -36.39
C VAL A 539 -21.45 -16.13 -35.00
N SER A 540 -22.02 -17.05 -34.22
CA SER A 540 -22.49 -16.76 -32.87
C SER A 540 -21.35 -16.31 -31.96
N ILE A 541 -20.26 -17.08 -31.95
CA ILE A 541 -19.08 -16.83 -31.11
C ILE A 541 -18.34 -15.56 -31.57
N LEU A 542 -18.24 -15.29 -32.87
CA LEU A 542 -17.64 -14.05 -33.33
C LEU A 542 -18.39 -12.83 -32.79
N ILE A 543 -19.72 -12.85 -32.77
CA ILE A 543 -20.51 -11.73 -32.28
C ILE A 543 -20.23 -11.50 -30.80
N THR A 544 -20.28 -12.55 -29.97
CA THR A 544 -20.03 -12.45 -28.53
C THR A 544 -18.59 -12.01 -28.23
N SER A 545 -17.59 -12.69 -28.80
CA SER A 545 -16.18 -12.33 -28.57
C SER A 545 -15.84 -10.94 -29.09
N PHE A 546 -16.41 -10.51 -30.22
CA PHE A 546 -16.21 -9.16 -30.74
C PHE A 546 -16.81 -8.10 -29.81
N THR A 547 -18.03 -8.32 -29.31
CA THR A 547 -18.65 -7.37 -28.38
C THR A 547 -17.89 -7.29 -27.06
N ASP A 548 -17.38 -8.40 -26.54
CA ASP A 548 -16.59 -8.43 -25.30
C ASP A 548 -15.24 -7.76 -25.49
N ALA A 549 -14.52 -8.11 -26.57
CA ALA A 549 -13.25 -7.46 -26.90
C ALA A 549 -13.44 -5.96 -27.09
N LEU A 550 -14.50 -5.52 -27.77
CA LEU A 550 -14.79 -4.11 -27.96
C LEU A 550 -15.08 -3.40 -26.62
N ALA A 551 -15.86 -4.02 -25.72
CA ALA A 551 -16.15 -3.45 -24.41
C ALA A 551 -14.87 -3.24 -23.58
N PHE A 552 -13.99 -4.24 -23.53
CA PHE A 552 -12.69 -4.11 -22.85
C PHE A 552 -11.77 -3.10 -23.55
N LEU A 553 -11.70 -3.11 -24.88
CA LEU A 553 -10.87 -2.15 -25.62
C LEU A 553 -11.35 -0.71 -25.44
N VAL A 554 -12.67 -0.46 -25.37
CA VAL A 554 -13.21 0.86 -24.99
C VAL A 554 -12.83 1.20 -23.54
N GLY A 555 -12.84 0.22 -22.64
CA GLY A 555 -12.41 0.36 -21.25
C GLY A 555 -10.97 0.86 -21.09
N THR A 556 -10.09 0.66 -22.08
CA THR A 556 -8.73 1.21 -22.08
C THR A 556 -8.68 2.74 -22.04
N SER A 557 -9.77 3.43 -22.43
CA SER A 557 -9.89 4.89 -22.36
C SER A 557 -10.07 5.45 -20.95
N THR A 558 -10.18 4.60 -19.93
CA THR A 558 -10.21 5.03 -18.53
C THR A 558 -8.93 5.77 -18.14
N GLN A 559 -9.09 6.79 -17.30
CA GLN A 559 -7.98 7.64 -16.84
C GLN A 559 -7.11 6.94 -15.79
N LEU A 560 -7.64 5.92 -15.12
CA LEU A 560 -6.94 5.14 -14.09
C LEU A 560 -6.03 4.08 -14.74
N PRO A 561 -4.69 4.19 -14.62
CA PRO A 561 -3.77 3.30 -15.32
C PRO A 561 -3.97 1.83 -15.02
N ALA A 562 -4.28 1.47 -13.77
CA ALA A 562 -4.52 0.07 -13.38
C ALA A 562 -5.66 -0.57 -14.20
N LEU A 563 -6.78 0.14 -14.33
CA LEU A 563 -7.96 -0.31 -15.07
C LEU A 563 -7.72 -0.28 -16.58
N SER A 564 -7.02 0.74 -17.08
CA SER A 564 -6.70 0.88 -18.51
C SER A 564 -5.86 -0.30 -19.00
N TRP A 565 -4.79 -0.63 -18.28
CA TRP A 565 -3.93 -1.78 -18.60
C TRP A 565 -4.67 -3.11 -18.45
N PHE A 566 -5.44 -3.30 -17.37
CA PHE A 566 -6.26 -4.50 -17.17
C PHE A 566 -7.23 -4.72 -18.35
N CYS A 567 -7.90 -3.66 -18.79
CA CYS A 567 -8.82 -3.71 -19.92
C CYS A 567 -8.09 -4.02 -21.24
N ALA A 568 -6.88 -3.48 -21.45
CA ALA A 568 -6.08 -3.75 -22.63
C ALA A 568 -5.65 -5.23 -22.68
N PHE A 569 -5.09 -5.76 -21.59
CA PHE A 569 -4.72 -7.17 -21.48
C PHE A 569 -5.93 -8.09 -21.68
N THR A 570 -7.06 -7.78 -21.05
CA THR A 570 -8.29 -8.58 -21.18
C THR A 570 -8.82 -8.56 -22.62
N GLY A 571 -8.87 -7.40 -23.27
CA GLY A 571 -9.29 -7.28 -24.67
C GLY A 571 -8.43 -8.12 -25.62
N ILE A 572 -7.10 -8.09 -25.46
CA ILE A 572 -6.17 -8.95 -26.21
C ILE A 572 -6.43 -10.43 -25.88
N GLY A 573 -6.64 -10.76 -24.61
CA GLY A 573 -6.94 -12.11 -24.14
C GLY A 573 -8.21 -12.69 -24.76
N VAL A 574 -9.28 -11.90 -24.86
CA VAL A 574 -10.54 -12.30 -25.51
C VAL A 574 -10.33 -12.57 -27.00
N ILE A 575 -9.58 -11.71 -27.70
CA ILE A 575 -9.26 -11.89 -29.12
C ILE A 575 -8.46 -13.19 -29.33
N LEU A 576 -7.44 -13.43 -28.48
CA LEU A 576 -6.65 -14.65 -28.54
C LEU A 576 -7.50 -15.90 -28.22
N CYS A 577 -8.40 -15.80 -27.24
CA CYS A 577 -9.31 -16.88 -26.86
C CYS A 577 -10.21 -17.28 -28.04
N PHE A 578 -10.81 -16.29 -28.72
CA PHE A 578 -11.59 -16.51 -29.94
C PHE A 578 -10.78 -17.20 -31.04
N LEU A 579 -9.57 -16.69 -31.33
CA LEU A 579 -8.70 -17.28 -32.37
C LEU A 579 -8.33 -18.72 -32.02
N LEU A 580 -8.00 -19.00 -30.77
CA LEU A 580 -7.70 -20.35 -30.29
C LEU A 580 -8.92 -21.26 -30.33
N GLN A 581 -10.12 -20.73 -30.13
CA GLN A 581 -11.34 -21.52 -30.30
C GLN A 581 -11.51 -21.98 -31.77
N ILE A 582 -11.25 -21.10 -32.74
CA ILE A 582 -11.36 -21.47 -34.17
C ILE A 582 -10.19 -22.36 -34.64
N PHE A 583 -8.96 -22.07 -34.23
CA PHE A 583 -7.76 -22.72 -34.77
C PHE A 583 -7.14 -23.81 -33.87
N PHE A 584 -7.61 -23.97 -32.64
CA PHE A 584 -7.16 -25.02 -31.72
C PHE A 584 -8.31 -25.93 -31.27
N PHE A 585 -9.44 -25.37 -30.83
CA PHE A 585 -10.59 -26.18 -30.37
C PHE A 585 -11.25 -26.97 -31.50
N ILE A 586 -11.61 -26.31 -32.62
CA ILE A 586 -12.24 -26.97 -33.78
C ILE A 586 -11.41 -28.14 -34.34
N PRO A 587 -10.11 -28.01 -34.63
CA PRO A 587 -9.32 -29.14 -35.12
C PRO A 587 -9.17 -30.25 -34.06
N ALA A 588 -9.08 -29.91 -32.77
CA ALA A 588 -9.12 -30.89 -31.70
C ALA A 588 -10.47 -31.63 -31.64
N LEU A 589 -11.58 -30.92 -31.85
CA LEU A 589 -12.92 -31.49 -31.95
C LEU A 589 -13.03 -32.44 -33.16
N CYS A 590 -12.44 -32.09 -34.30
CA CYS A 590 -12.36 -32.97 -35.47
C CYS A 590 -11.62 -34.28 -35.14
N ILE A 591 -10.49 -34.20 -34.43
CA ILE A 591 -9.74 -35.39 -33.98
C ILE A 591 -10.59 -36.21 -33.00
N ASN A 592 -11.25 -35.56 -32.05
CA ASN A 592 -12.14 -36.23 -31.09
C ASN A 592 -13.32 -36.93 -31.79
N ALA A 593 -13.91 -36.31 -32.79
CA ALA A 593 -14.99 -36.89 -33.59
C ALA A 593 -14.49 -38.09 -34.44
N LYS A 594 -13.29 -38.01 -35.02
CA LYS A 594 -12.64 -39.14 -35.71
C LYS A 594 -12.36 -40.30 -34.75
N ARG A 595 -11.94 -40.01 -33.51
CA ARG A 595 -11.78 -41.01 -32.43
C ARG A 595 -13.12 -41.69 -32.12
N ALA A 596 -14.18 -40.91 -31.93
CA ALA A 596 -15.52 -41.43 -31.63
C ALA A 596 -16.04 -42.33 -32.76
N ASN A 597 -15.89 -41.92 -34.02
CA ASN A 597 -16.25 -42.75 -35.18
C ASN A 597 -15.42 -44.05 -35.29
N ALA A 598 -14.19 -44.06 -34.79
CA ALA A 598 -13.36 -45.27 -34.70
C ALA A 598 -13.72 -46.19 -33.51
N ASN A 599 -14.81 -45.89 -32.79
CA ASN A 599 -15.34 -46.64 -31.65
C ASN A 599 -14.33 -46.82 -30.50
N ARG A 600 -13.53 -45.77 -30.22
CA ARG A 600 -12.51 -45.77 -29.14
C ARG A 600 -13.01 -44.98 -27.93
N TYR A 601 -12.54 -45.34 -26.74
CA TYR A 601 -12.88 -44.60 -25.50
C TYR A 601 -12.22 -43.21 -25.46
N ASP A 602 -12.83 -42.26 -24.75
CA ASP A 602 -12.37 -40.87 -24.66
C ASP A 602 -11.10 -40.72 -23.80
N VAL A 603 -11.13 -41.23 -22.56
CA VAL A 603 -9.96 -41.17 -21.65
C VAL A 603 -8.89 -42.21 -22.01
N ALA A 604 -9.30 -43.40 -22.46
CA ALA A 604 -8.40 -44.48 -22.89
C ALA A 604 -8.40 -44.62 -24.41
N CYS A 605 -7.89 -43.59 -25.12
CA CYS A 605 -7.89 -43.44 -26.57
C CYS A 605 -7.27 -44.63 -27.37
N CYS A 606 -6.52 -45.50 -26.71
CA CYS A 606 -5.93 -46.70 -27.32
C CYS A 606 -6.86 -47.92 -27.33
N LEU A 607 -7.93 -47.91 -26.52
CA LEU A 607 -8.84 -49.05 -26.35
C LEU A 607 -10.10 -48.86 -27.22
N LYS A 608 -10.46 -49.90 -27.99
CA LYS A 608 -11.71 -49.96 -28.77
C LYS A 608 -12.83 -50.57 -27.93
N SER A 609 -14.03 -50.00 -28.00
CA SER A 609 -15.23 -50.61 -27.44
C SER A 609 -15.60 -51.86 -28.24
N LYS A 610 -16.01 -52.93 -27.54
CA LYS A 610 -16.51 -54.17 -28.16
C LYS A 610 -17.91 -54.02 -28.74
N VAL A 611 -18.66 -53.00 -28.29
CA VAL A 611 -20.01 -52.69 -28.78
C VAL A 611 -19.89 -51.50 -29.73
N PRO A 612 -20.23 -51.65 -31.04
CA PRO A 612 -20.34 -50.52 -31.95
C PRO A 612 -21.53 -49.67 -31.52
N ARG A 613 -21.30 -48.38 -31.26
CA ARG A 613 -22.36 -47.42 -30.92
C ARG A 613 -22.47 -46.35 -32.00
N GLY A 614 -23.69 -46.13 -32.48
CA GLY A 614 -23.98 -45.05 -33.41
C GLY A 614 -24.00 -43.69 -32.71
N PRO A 615 -23.77 -42.57 -33.44
CA PRO A 615 -23.82 -41.21 -32.88
C PRO A 615 -25.18 -40.77 -32.33
N MET A 616 -26.21 -41.58 -32.52
CA MET A 616 -27.60 -41.34 -32.14
C MET A 616 -28.13 -42.34 -31.10
N ASP A 617 -27.33 -43.31 -30.66
CA ASP A 617 -27.79 -44.30 -29.68
C ASP A 617 -27.95 -43.61 -28.31
N GLU A 618 -29.19 -43.30 -27.93
CA GLU A 618 -29.46 -42.69 -26.62
C GLU A 618 -29.11 -43.66 -25.50
N LEU A 619 -28.35 -43.19 -24.50
CA LEU A 619 -28.74 -43.40 -23.11
C LEU A 619 -28.15 -42.34 -22.17
N GLY A 620 -29.02 -41.72 -21.37
CA GLY A 620 -28.63 -40.91 -20.22
C GLY A 620 -28.31 -41.80 -19.01
N CYS A 621 -27.04 -41.76 -18.60
CA CYS A 621 -26.43 -42.09 -17.31
C CYS A 621 -26.99 -43.25 -16.45
N CYS A 622 -26.41 -44.44 -16.60
CA CYS A 622 -25.78 -45.29 -15.56
C CYS A 622 -25.44 -46.66 -16.17
N ILE A 623 -24.46 -47.41 -15.63
CA ILE A 623 -24.18 -48.81 -16.02
C ILE A 623 -25.42 -49.72 -15.81
N CYS A 624 -26.40 -49.31 -14.99
CA CYS A 624 -27.52 -50.16 -14.56
C CYS A 624 -28.93 -49.75 -15.04
N CYS A 625 -29.16 -48.64 -15.76
CA CYS A 625 -30.54 -48.20 -16.11
C CYS A 625 -30.67 -47.50 -17.48
N LYS A 626 -31.78 -47.78 -18.20
CA LYS A 626 -32.24 -47.02 -19.39
C LYS A 626 -33.11 -45.84 -18.98
N CYS A 627 -32.56 -44.63 -18.93
CA CYS A 627 -33.36 -43.41 -18.74
C CYS A 627 -33.62 -42.69 -20.08
N LYS A 628 -34.88 -42.30 -20.31
CA LYS A 628 -35.27 -41.38 -21.38
C LYS A 628 -34.65 -40.00 -21.10
N SER A 629 -33.92 -39.46 -22.08
CA SER A 629 -33.23 -38.17 -21.94
C SER A 629 -34.21 -36.98 -21.79
N GLY A 630 -33.81 -35.92 -21.09
CA GLY A 630 -34.44 -34.60 -21.20
C GLY A 630 -35.32 -34.12 -20.04
N TYR A 631 -34.91 -34.27 -18.77
CA TYR A 631 -35.57 -33.52 -17.67
C TYR A 631 -35.42 -32.00 -17.84
N ILE A 632 -34.20 -31.53 -18.13
CA ILE A 632 -33.91 -30.11 -18.41
C ILE A 632 -34.64 -29.65 -19.67
N ALA A 633 -34.57 -30.43 -20.76
CA ALA A 633 -35.25 -30.08 -22.01
C ALA A 633 -36.79 -30.04 -21.86
N ARG A 634 -37.40 -30.98 -21.12
CA ARG A 634 -38.83 -30.94 -20.79
C ARG A 634 -39.19 -29.77 -19.88
N GLY A 635 -38.33 -29.46 -18.91
CA GLY A 635 -38.47 -28.29 -18.05
C GLY A 635 -38.47 -26.99 -18.86
N LEU A 636 -37.43 -26.76 -19.67
CA LEU A 636 -37.31 -25.60 -20.55
C LEU A 636 -38.45 -25.50 -21.56
N LYS A 637 -38.91 -26.62 -22.13
CA LYS A 637 -40.08 -26.66 -23.01
C LYS A 637 -41.33 -26.16 -22.28
N LYS A 638 -41.61 -26.69 -21.09
CA LYS A 638 -42.77 -26.29 -20.28
C LYS A 638 -42.68 -24.82 -19.85
N THR A 639 -41.49 -24.36 -19.46
CA THR A 639 -41.26 -22.94 -19.15
C THR A 639 -41.50 -22.06 -20.37
N GLY A 640 -41.02 -22.45 -21.55
CA GLY A 640 -41.27 -21.75 -22.81
C GLY A 640 -42.76 -21.68 -23.16
N GLU A 641 -43.51 -22.78 -23.02
CA GLU A 641 -44.96 -22.83 -23.23
C GLU A 641 -45.71 -21.89 -22.26
N VAL A 642 -45.28 -21.81 -21.00
CA VAL A 642 -45.87 -20.90 -20.01
C VAL A 642 -45.57 -19.44 -20.37
N ILE A 643 -44.32 -19.09 -20.67
CA ILE A 643 -43.91 -17.71 -20.96
C ILE A 643 -44.54 -17.20 -22.28
N THR A 644 -44.70 -18.06 -23.28
CA THR A 644 -45.28 -17.69 -24.58
C THR A 644 -46.81 -17.63 -24.58
N SER A 645 -47.47 -18.12 -23.52
CA SER A 645 -48.91 -17.91 -23.33
C SER A 645 -49.22 -16.41 -23.15
N PRO A 646 -50.38 -15.89 -23.58
CA PRO A 646 -50.68 -14.45 -23.51
C PRO A 646 -50.67 -13.90 -22.08
N ILE A 647 -51.11 -14.72 -21.11
CA ILE A 647 -51.06 -14.37 -19.68
C ILE A 647 -49.61 -14.42 -19.17
N GLY A 648 -48.86 -15.46 -19.53
CA GLY A 648 -47.45 -15.59 -19.15
C GLY A 648 -46.60 -14.44 -19.68
N ALA A 649 -46.76 -14.07 -20.95
CA ALA A 649 -46.06 -12.96 -21.56
C ALA A 649 -46.38 -11.62 -20.86
N ALA A 650 -47.64 -11.38 -20.51
CA ALA A 650 -48.04 -10.19 -19.76
C ALA A 650 -47.40 -10.16 -18.36
N VAL A 651 -47.43 -11.28 -17.63
CA VAL A 651 -46.79 -11.41 -16.31
C VAL A 651 -45.29 -11.19 -16.41
N THR A 652 -44.63 -11.79 -17.40
CA THR A 652 -43.19 -11.60 -17.64
C THR A 652 -42.86 -10.14 -17.90
N LEU A 653 -43.60 -9.45 -18.78
CA LEU A 653 -43.38 -8.03 -19.07
C LEU A 653 -43.57 -7.15 -17.84
N VAL A 654 -44.62 -7.39 -17.04
CA VAL A 654 -44.84 -6.65 -15.78
C VAL A 654 -43.72 -6.89 -14.78
N LEU A 655 -43.25 -8.14 -14.65
CA LEU A 655 -42.16 -8.49 -13.75
C LEU A 655 -40.84 -7.83 -14.16
N PHE A 656 -40.50 -7.84 -15.45
CA PHE A 656 -39.29 -7.15 -15.94
C PHE A 656 -39.42 -5.62 -15.87
N ALA A 657 -40.61 -5.07 -16.08
CA ALA A 657 -40.85 -3.63 -15.87
C ALA A 657 -40.71 -3.24 -14.39
N ALA A 658 -41.17 -4.08 -13.47
CA ALA A 658 -40.98 -3.89 -12.04
C ALA A 658 -39.49 -3.97 -11.66
N LEU A 659 -38.77 -5.00 -12.11
CA LEU A 659 -37.32 -5.12 -11.92
C LEU A 659 -36.56 -3.92 -12.48
N TRP A 660 -36.92 -3.45 -13.68
CA TRP A 660 -36.33 -2.26 -14.30
C TRP A 660 -36.58 -1.00 -13.47
N THR A 661 -37.80 -0.82 -12.95
CA THR A 661 -38.16 0.31 -12.10
C THR A 661 -37.39 0.28 -10.78
N VAL A 662 -37.31 -0.88 -10.13
CA VAL A 662 -36.50 -1.07 -8.90
C VAL A 662 -35.02 -0.80 -9.17
N GLY A 663 -34.50 -1.26 -10.31
CA GLY A 663 -33.12 -0.98 -10.75
C GLY A 663 -32.86 0.52 -10.88
N ILE A 664 -33.75 1.27 -11.53
CA ILE A 664 -33.64 2.73 -11.67
C ILE A 664 -33.68 3.43 -10.30
N VAL A 665 -34.62 3.04 -9.44
CA VAL A 665 -34.70 3.59 -8.07
C VAL A 665 -33.41 3.28 -7.29
N GLY A 666 -32.87 2.06 -7.45
CA GLY A 666 -31.59 1.66 -6.87
C GLY A 666 -30.42 2.52 -7.33
N CYS A 667 -30.39 2.91 -8.62
CA CYS A 667 -29.35 3.80 -9.15
C CYS A 667 -29.32 5.18 -8.46
N PHE A 668 -30.45 5.69 -7.97
CA PHE A 668 -30.50 6.96 -7.23
C PHE A 668 -29.94 6.85 -5.79
N ASN A 669 -29.78 5.63 -5.26
CA ASN A 669 -29.27 5.39 -3.90
C ASN A 669 -27.77 5.03 -3.88
N VAL A 670 -27.09 5.04 -5.03
CA VAL A 670 -25.65 4.72 -5.11
C VAL A 670 -24.85 5.92 -4.62
N TYR A 671 -24.24 5.80 -3.44
CA TYR A 671 -23.25 6.75 -2.94
C TYR A 671 -21.83 6.37 -3.40
N LYS A 672 -20.92 7.34 -3.44
CA LYS A 672 -19.52 7.13 -3.84
C LYS A 672 -18.65 7.42 -2.63
N ASP A 673 -17.97 6.38 -2.14
CA ASP A 673 -16.95 6.48 -1.09
C ASP A 673 -15.80 5.56 -1.48
N PHE A 674 -14.56 5.97 -1.21
CA PHE A 674 -13.37 5.19 -1.51
C PHE A 674 -12.43 5.25 -0.31
N LYS A 675 -12.24 4.09 0.30
CA LYS A 675 -11.40 3.90 1.48
C LYS A 675 -10.36 2.84 1.15
N LEU A 676 -9.09 3.16 1.38
CA LEU A 676 -7.99 2.24 1.10
C LEU A 676 -8.08 0.99 2.00
N GLU A 677 -8.67 1.15 3.18
CA GLU A 677 -8.88 0.14 4.21
C GLU A 677 -9.71 -1.07 3.71
N TRP A 678 -10.59 -0.87 2.72
CA TRP A 678 -11.43 -1.94 2.15
C TRP A 678 -10.66 -2.96 1.32
N PHE A 679 -9.40 -2.69 0.99
CA PHE A 679 -8.55 -3.63 0.26
C PHE A 679 -7.83 -4.62 1.17
N PHE A 680 -7.83 -4.39 2.49
CA PHE A 680 -7.21 -5.31 3.44
C PHE A 680 -8.23 -6.32 3.96
N PRO A 681 -7.81 -7.52 4.37
CA PRO A 681 -8.68 -8.48 5.05
C PRO A 681 -9.33 -7.87 6.30
N ASP A 682 -10.57 -8.26 6.61
CA ASP A 682 -11.30 -7.75 7.78
C ASP A 682 -10.55 -7.99 9.11
N ASP A 683 -9.72 -9.04 9.19
CA ASP A 683 -8.93 -9.40 10.35
C ASP A 683 -7.53 -8.76 10.39
N SER A 684 -7.18 -7.97 9.38
CA SER A 684 -5.90 -7.29 9.23
C SER A 684 -5.55 -6.40 10.44
N TYR A 685 -4.29 -6.44 10.87
CA TYR A 685 -3.80 -5.53 11.92
C TYR A 685 -3.79 -4.06 11.47
N VAL A 686 -3.69 -3.80 10.16
CA VAL A 686 -3.73 -2.44 9.59
C VAL A 686 -5.12 -1.85 9.74
N ASN A 687 -6.18 -2.62 9.48
CA ASN A 687 -7.55 -2.17 9.71
C ASN A 687 -7.79 -1.84 11.19
N ARG A 688 -7.30 -2.69 12.10
CA ARG A 688 -7.36 -2.43 13.55
C ARG A 688 -6.59 -1.18 13.97
N PHE A 689 -5.44 -0.91 13.34
CA PHE A 689 -4.70 0.33 13.55
C PHE A 689 -5.54 1.54 13.14
N TYR A 690 -6.16 1.54 11.94
CA TYR A 690 -6.99 2.64 11.48
C TYR A 690 -8.18 2.89 12.41
N GLU A 691 -8.88 1.84 12.85
CA GLU A 691 -9.98 1.92 13.80
C GLU A 691 -9.57 2.55 15.13
N ASP A 692 -8.48 2.06 15.74
CA ASP A 692 -8.02 2.57 17.03
C ASP A 692 -7.38 3.97 16.90
N ASN A 693 -6.65 4.25 15.83
CA ASN A 693 -6.11 5.58 15.57
C ASN A 693 -7.22 6.61 15.39
N ALA A 694 -8.28 6.25 14.64
CA ALA A 694 -9.48 7.09 14.50
C ALA A 694 -10.25 7.25 15.83
N LYS A 695 -10.26 6.22 16.69
CA LYS A 695 -10.92 6.29 18.00
C LYS A 695 -10.15 7.13 19.03
N TYR A 696 -8.84 6.96 19.11
CA TYR A 696 -8.03 7.48 20.22
C TYR A 696 -7.29 8.77 19.88
N PHE A 697 -6.65 8.83 18.71
CA PHE A 697 -5.75 9.94 18.39
C PHE A 697 -6.34 10.90 17.39
N VAL A 698 -7.39 10.49 16.64
CA VAL A 698 -8.04 11.25 15.56
C VAL A 698 -6.96 12.03 14.81
N SER A 699 -5.89 11.33 14.39
CA SER A 699 -4.71 12.02 13.88
C SER A 699 -5.13 12.79 12.63
N PRO A 700 -5.14 14.13 12.64
CA PRO A 700 -5.57 14.90 11.50
C PRO A 700 -4.60 14.61 10.35
N THR A 701 -5.13 14.37 9.16
CA THR A 701 -4.29 14.24 7.97
C THR A 701 -3.48 15.53 7.82
N ARG A 702 -2.15 15.43 7.94
CA ARG A 702 -1.27 16.58 7.78
C ARG A 702 -1.37 17.08 6.34
N VAL A 703 -1.64 18.38 6.19
CA VAL A 703 -1.65 19.05 4.89
C VAL A 703 -0.49 20.04 4.87
N ASN A 704 0.43 19.86 3.93
CA ASN A 704 1.53 20.78 3.69
C ASN A 704 1.19 21.66 2.48
N VAL A 705 1.40 22.97 2.61
CA VAL A 705 1.21 23.93 1.52
C VAL A 705 2.58 24.40 1.05
N TYR A 706 2.93 24.06 -0.18
CA TYR A 706 4.20 24.46 -0.79
C TYR A 706 3.98 25.67 -1.70
N ALA A 707 4.73 26.73 -1.45
CA ALA A 707 4.76 27.91 -2.30
C ALA A 707 5.82 27.75 -3.40
N ARG A 708 5.44 28.03 -4.65
CA ARG A 708 6.31 27.95 -5.82
C ARG A 708 6.44 29.33 -6.49
N ASP A 709 7.68 29.70 -6.83
CA ASP A 709 8.01 30.90 -7.62
C ASP A 709 7.44 32.22 -7.05
N ILE A 710 7.50 32.40 -5.72
CA ILE A 710 7.00 33.60 -5.01
C ILE A 710 8.15 34.52 -4.61
N ASP A 711 8.00 35.82 -4.90
CA ASP A 711 8.78 36.89 -4.27
C ASP A 711 8.15 37.20 -2.90
N TYR A 712 8.76 36.72 -1.83
CA TYR A 712 8.22 36.85 -0.47
C TYR A 712 8.19 38.31 0.02
N PHE A 713 9.06 39.19 -0.48
CA PHE A 713 9.05 40.60 -0.11
C PHE A 713 7.87 41.34 -0.74
N LYS A 714 7.55 41.07 -2.01
CA LYS A 714 6.35 41.64 -2.67
C LYS A 714 5.06 40.95 -2.23
N GLY A 715 5.13 39.66 -1.89
CA GLY A 715 4.02 38.80 -1.52
C GLY A 715 3.57 38.87 -0.06
N GLN A 716 4.10 39.80 0.75
CA GLN A 716 3.85 39.87 2.20
C GLN A 716 2.36 39.88 2.56
N ALA A 717 1.55 40.68 1.85
CA ALA A 717 0.10 40.76 2.07
C ALA A 717 -0.60 39.42 1.75
N SER A 718 -0.20 38.76 0.66
CA SER A 718 -0.76 37.46 0.25
C SER A 718 -0.43 36.36 1.26
N MET A 719 0.80 36.34 1.78
CA MET A 719 1.21 35.39 2.80
C MET A 719 0.46 35.58 4.12
N HIS A 720 0.20 36.83 4.49
CA HIS A 720 -0.63 37.12 5.66
C HIS A 720 -2.08 36.63 5.47
N ASN A 721 -2.68 36.90 4.31
CA ASN A 721 -4.02 36.44 3.99
C ASN A 721 -4.12 34.90 3.98
N LEU A 722 -3.08 34.21 3.50
CA LEU A 722 -3.01 32.75 3.53
C LEU A 722 -2.98 32.22 4.98
N TYR A 723 -2.18 32.82 5.86
CA TYR A 723 -2.15 32.46 7.28
C TYR A 723 -3.52 32.67 7.95
N GLN A 724 -4.17 33.83 7.71
CA GLN A 724 -5.51 34.13 8.21
C GLN A 724 -6.54 33.09 7.73
N TYR A 725 -6.50 32.75 6.43
CA TYR A 725 -7.39 31.74 5.86
C TYR A 725 -7.17 30.37 6.50
N MET A 726 -5.91 29.92 6.65
CA MET A 726 -5.59 28.65 7.29
C MET A 726 -6.03 28.60 8.75
N ASN A 727 -6.06 29.73 9.45
CA ASN A 727 -6.49 29.79 10.85
C ASN A 727 -8.02 29.87 11.02
N THR A 728 -8.75 30.29 9.98
CA THR A 728 -10.22 30.55 10.06
C THR A 728 -11.06 29.53 9.31
N THR A 729 -10.46 28.74 8.42
CA THR A 729 -11.18 27.75 7.61
C THR A 729 -11.73 26.61 8.47
N GLU A 730 -12.94 26.13 8.14
CA GLU A 730 -13.58 25.00 8.83
C GLU A 730 -12.89 23.65 8.58
N TYR A 731 -12.04 23.57 7.54
CA TYR A 731 -11.37 22.35 7.15
C TYR A 731 -10.09 22.05 7.96
N LEU A 732 -9.59 23.03 8.73
CA LEU A 732 -8.39 22.89 9.54
C LEU A 732 -8.74 22.95 11.03
N ASP A 733 -8.13 22.07 11.81
CA ASP A 733 -8.29 22.06 13.25
C ASP A 733 -7.61 23.29 13.88
N SER A 734 -8.42 24.31 14.18
CA SER A 734 -7.99 25.55 14.83
C SER A 734 -7.28 25.34 16.17
N SER A 735 -7.45 24.18 16.83
CA SER A 735 -6.78 23.85 18.09
C SER A 735 -5.30 23.50 17.94
N GLN A 736 -4.82 23.23 16.72
CA GLN A 736 -3.41 22.88 16.46
C GLN A 736 -2.56 24.08 16.03
N GLN A 737 -3.18 25.16 15.55
CA GLN A 737 -2.56 26.31 14.87
C GLN A 737 -1.66 25.93 13.67
N PRO A 738 -1.76 26.63 12.53
CA PRO A 738 -0.92 26.32 11.38
C PRO A 738 0.55 26.69 11.65
N SER A 739 1.46 25.72 11.44
CA SER A 739 2.92 25.94 11.51
C SER A 739 3.38 26.64 10.24
N VAL A 740 3.65 27.96 10.31
CA VAL A 740 4.06 28.77 9.16
C VAL A 740 5.31 29.58 9.49
N TRP A 741 6.43 29.27 8.82
CA TRP A 741 7.71 29.98 9.04
C TRP A 741 7.58 31.49 8.86
N TYR A 742 6.82 31.94 7.86
CA TYR A 742 6.66 33.36 7.53
C TYR A 742 6.01 34.15 8.67
N HIS A 743 4.96 33.58 9.28
CA HIS A 743 4.29 34.23 10.41
C HIS A 743 5.22 34.32 11.63
N GLN A 744 5.95 33.24 11.93
CA GLN A 744 6.90 33.22 13.05
C GLN A 744 8.05 34.22 12.84
N PHE A 745 8.61 34.27 11.63
CA PHE A 745 9.66 35.22 11.26
C PHE A 745 9.23 36.68 11.49
N LEU A 746 8.00 37.04 11.11
CA LEU A 746 7.47 38.39 11.34
C LEU A 746 7.28 38.71 12.82
N LEU A 747 6.78 37.76 13.62
CA LEU A 747 6.61 37.93 15.07
C LEU A 747 7.96 38.10 15.78
N ASP A 748 8.94 37.28 15.42
CA ASP A 748 10.29 37.35 15.98
C ASP A 748 10.99 38.65 15.54
N SER A 749 10.78 39.09 14.30
CA SER A 749 11.30 40.38 13.81
C SER A 749 10.68 41.57 14.54
N ALA A 750 9.39 41.52 14.86
CA ALA A 750 8.69 42.58 15.61
C ALA A 750 9.15 42.68 17.07
N THR A 751 9.71 41.60 17.62
CA THR A 751 10.25 41.54 18.99
C THR A 751 11.78 41.55 19.04
N SER A 752 12.44 41.78 17.89
CA SER A 752 13.89 41.80 17.76
C SER A 752 14.52 42.96 18.54
N THR A 753 15.71 42.73 19.10
CA THR A 753 16.52 43.77 19.74
C THR A 753 17.26 44.65 18.73
N ASN A 754 17.29 44.25 17.45
CA ASN A 754 17.95 45.00 16.38
C ASN A 754 17.05 46.17 15.92
N GLN A 755 17.42 47.38 16.31
CA GLN A 755 16.66 48.61 16.00
C GLN A 755 16.49 48.86 14.49
N THR A 756 17.41 48.38 13.65
CA THR A 756 17.29 48.53 12.18
C THR A 756 16.15 47.71 11.60
N ILE A 757 15.92 46.51 12.14
CA ILE A 757 14.81 45.62 11.76
C ILE A 757 13.48 46.23 12.22
N VAL A 758 13.40 46.61 13.50
CA VAL A 758 12.17 47.14 14.10
C VAL A 758 11.73 48.45 13.44
N ALA A 759 12.68 49.32 13.04
CA ALA A 759 12.37 50.59 12.36
C ALA A 759 11.82 50.38 10.93
N ASP A 760 12.26 49.33 10.24
CA ASP A 760 11.79 49.03 8.87
C ASP A 760 10.37 48.44 8.85
N LEU A 761 9.90 47.87 9.96
CA LEU A 761 8.56 47.29 10.07
C LEU A 761 7.44 48.36 10.09
N THR A 762 6.28 47.97 9.56
CA THR A 762 5.01 48.72 9.72
C THR A 762 4.38 48.45 11.10
N ALA A 763 3.43 49.31 11.50
CA ALA A 763 2.77 49.19 12.80
C ALA A 763 1.97 47.87 12.95
N LEU A 764 1.87 47.37 14.19
CA LEU A 764 1.02 46.25 14.59
C LEU A 764 -0.46 46.53 14.23
N PRO A 765 -1.28 45.48 13.98
CA PRO A 765 -1.08 44.07 14.29
C PRO A 765 -0.44 43.21 13.18
N GLN A 766 -0.19 43.77 11.99
CA GLN A 766 0.40 43.06 10.85
C GLN A 766 1.68 43.77 10.38
N PRO A 767 2.84 43.44 10.97
CA PRO A 767 4.10 44.08 10.60
C PRO A 767 4.57 43.58 9.22
N THR A 768 4.91 44.51 8.34
CA THR A 768 5.49 44.26 7.01
C THR A 768 6.78 45.06 6.86
N PHE A 769 7.76 44.50 6.15
CA PHE A 769 9.01 45.18 5.85
C PHE A 769 8.83 46.17 4.70
N LYS A 770 9.42 47.36 4.82
CA LYS A 770 9.40 48.41 3.79
C LYS A 770 10.54 48.25 2.79
N THR A 771 11.66 47.64 3.21
CA THR A 771 12.88 47.57 2.43
C THR A 771 13.29 46.13 2.13
N GLU A 772 13.43 45.80 0.84
CA GLU A 772 13.74 44.44 0.37
C GLU A 772 15.07 43.90 0.94
N ARG A 773 16.11 44.74 0.94
CA ARG A 773 17.42 44.37 1.48
C ARG A 773 17.38 44.06 2.97
N ILE A 774 16.58 44.80 3.73
CA ILE A 774 16.44 44.60 5.18
C ILE A 774 15.63 43.33 5.44
N TYR A 775 14.57 43.08 4.66
CA TYR A 775 13.78 41.85 4.72
C TYR A 775 14.65 40.58 4.57
N TYR A 776 15.39 40.47 3.46
CA TYR A 776 16.20 39.27 3.22
C TYR A 776 17.40 39.17 4.18
N GLY A 777 17.98 40.31 4.60
CA GLY A 777 19.02 40.33 5.63
C GLY A 777 18.53 39.82 6.98
N ALA A 778 17.37 40.31 7.43
CA ALA A 778 16.74 39.88 8.67
C ALA A 778 16.30 38.41 8.61
N LEU A 779 15.79 37.95 7.46
CA LEU A 779 15.41 36.55 7.26
C LEU A 779 16.61 35.62 7.36
N HIS A 780 17.73 35.99 6.74
CA HIS A 780 18.97 35.22 6.84
C HIS A 780 19.55 35.23 8.26
N GLU A 781 19.54 36.37 8.94
CA GLU A 781 19.96 36.48 10.35
C GLU A 781 19.09 35.61 11.27
N TRP A 782 17.77 35.62 11.08
CA TRP A 782 16.83 34.78 11.82
C TRP A 782 17.02 33.28 11.54
N TYR A 783 17.29 32.93 10.28
CA TYR A 783 17.59 31.56 9.85
C TYR A 783 18.90 31.02 10.46
N ALA A 784 19.97 31.82 10.39
CA ALA A 784 21.30 31.47 10.89
C ALA A 784 21.38 31.51 12.42
N GLY A 785 20.72 32.49 13.05
CA GLY A 785 20.72 32.73 14.50
C GLY A 785 19.90 31.75 15.33
N GLY A 786 19.37 30.68 14.73
CA GLY A 786 18.68 29.60 15.45
C GLY A 786 17.16 29.76 15.56
N GLY A 787 16.59 30.94 15.30
CA GLY A 787 15.14 31.17 15.25
C GLY A 787 14.45 30.34 14.14
N GLY A 788 15.12 30.19 12.99
CA GLY A 788 14.64 29.38 11.87
C GLY A 788 14.93 27.88 11.95
N THR A 789 15.54 27.35 13.03
CA THR A 789 15.98 25.94 13.12
C THR A 789 14.87 24.95 12.79
N ARG A 790 13.65 25.20 13.29
CA ARG A 790 12.46 24.37 13.05
C ARG A 790 12.03 24.34 11.59
N TYR A 791 12.31 25.42 10.85
CA TYR A 791 11.81 25.68 9.50
C TYR A 791 12.88 25.45 8.42
N ARG A 792 14.05 24.89 8.78
CA ARG A 792 15.14 24.67 7.82
C ARG A 792 14.76 23.73 6.69
N SER A 793 13.96 22.71 6.99
CA SER A 793 13.41 21.80 5.98
C SER A 793 12.24 22.39 5.20
N GLU A 794 11.74 23.58 5.57
CA GLU A 794 10.59 24.23 4.95
C GLU A 794 10.98 25.39 4.00
N MET A 795 12.26 25.77 3.98
CA MET A 795 12.78 26.85 3.13
C MET A 795 13.92 26.36 2.25
N ILE A 796 13.92 26.77 0.99
CA ILE A 796 15.00 26.49 0.04
C ILE A 796 15.54 27.82 -0.45
N TRP A 797 16.83 28.06 -0.20
CA TRP A 797 17.54 29.22 -0.69
C TRP A 797 18.01 28.98 -2.13
N LYS A 798 17.88 30.01 -2.97
CA LYS A 798 18.33 29.96 -4.38
C LYS A 798 19.86 30.04 -4.51
N ASP A 799 20.53 30.63 -3.52
CA ASP A 799 21.98 30.74 -3.45
C ASP A 799 22.51 29.72 -2.43
N ASP A 800 23.39 28.82 -2.88
CA ASP A 800 24.01 27.79 -2.05
C ASP A 800 24.80 28.41 -0.87
N GLY A 801 25.26 29.66 -1.01
CA GLY A 801 25.96 30.38 0.04
C GLY A 801 25.11 30.72 1.28
N CYS A 802 23.78 30.62 1.18
CA CYS A 802 22.86 30.84 2.31
C CYS A 802 22.48 29.53 3.05
N ASN A 803 22.92 28.37 2.56
CA ASN A 803 22.65 27.07 3.18
C ASN A 803 23.72 26.63 4.20
N ASN A 804 24.86 27.34 4.30
CA ASN A 804 26.02 26.97 5.13
C ASN A 804 26.14 27.78 6.41
#